data_AF-A0A1N7AC73-F1
#
_entry.id   AF-A0A1N7AC73-F1
#
_cell.length_a   1.000
_cell.length_b   1.000
_cell.length_c   1.000
_cell.angle_alpha   90.00
_cell.angle_beta   90.00
_cell.angle_gamma   90.00
#
_symmetry.space_group_name_H-M   'P 1'
#
loop_
_entity.id
_entity.type
_entity.pdbx_description
1 polymer ?
#
loop_
_entity_poly.entity_id
_entity_poly.type
_entity_poly.pdbx_seq_one_letter_code
_entity_poly.pdbx_strand_id
1 'polypeptide(L)'
;MTFQEQIQQGIPDQLPQPKPYETNINHAPKRKEILGEEEKKLALKNALRYFDPKFHAELIPEFKQELEDYGRIYMYRFRPDYEMKARPITDYPGKSEQAKAIMLMIQNNLDYAVAQHPHELITYGGNGAVFSNWAQYLLTMKYLSEMNNDQTLVMYSGHPMGLFPSHKDAPRVVVTNGMMIPNYSKPDDWEKFNALGVTQYGQMTAGSYMYIGPQGIVHGTTITVLNAFRKIKKEPKGGLFVTSGLGGMSGAQPKAGNIAGCVTVCAEVNPKITKIRHDQKWVNEIHEDLDALVKRVREAQTNKETVSLAYLGNIVEVWEKFDQEEVRIDIGSDQTSLHNPWAGGYYPAGQTFEESNTMMAENPELFKEKVQETLRRHAAAINKHTAKGTYFFDYGNAFLLEASRAGADVMAENPTLGREFKYPSYVQDIMGPMCFDYGFGPFRWVCSSGKPEDLQKTDDIACAVLEEMVKNSPEEIQQQMKDNIQWIKGAQENKLVVGSQARILYADAEGRMKIAEAFNKAIKNGEIGPVVLGRDHHDVSGTDSPYRETSNIYDGSRFTADMAIHNVIGDSFRGATWVSIHNGGGVGWGEVINGGFGMLLDGSDDADRRLKSMLFWDVNNGISRRSWARNEGAVFAIKRAMEAEPNLKVTLPNLVDENLL
;
A
#
# COMPACT_ATOMS: atom_id res chain seq x y z
N MET A 1 14.77 15.52 28.95
CA MET A 1 14.34 16.32 27.79
C MET A 1 12.87 16.09 27.55
N THR A 2 12.09 17.14 27.35
CA THR A 2 10.69 17.05 26.90
C THR A 2 10.60 16.41 25.51
N PHE A 3 9.40 16.02 25.09
CA PHE A 3 9.18 15.51 23.72
C PHE A 3 9.69 16.49 22.65
N GLN A 4 9.38 17.78 22.81
CA GLN A 4 9.78 18.82 21.87
C GLN A 4 11.30 19.01 21.81
N GLU A 5 11.97 19.01 22.97
CA GLU A 5 13.43 19.09 23.05
C GLU A 5 14.11 17.89 22.37
N GLN A 6 13.58 16.68 22.55
CA GLN A 6 14.11 15.48 21.88
C GLN A 6 13.97 15.55 20.36
N ILE A 7 12.83 16.04 19.86
CA ILE A 7 12.61 16.24 18.42
C ILE A 7 13.59 17.26 17.84
N GLN A 8 13.80 18.38 18.54
CA GLN A 8 14.68 19.46 18.09
C GLN A 8 16.17 19.12 18.17
N GLN A 9 16.56 18.17 19.02
CA GLN A 9 17.95 17.80 19.24
C GLN A 9 18.63 17.23 17.97
N GLY A 10 17.93 16.36 17.24
CA GLY A 10 18.54 15.56 16.18
C GLY A 10 19.56 14.57 16.74
N ILE A 11 20.78 14.51 16.17
CA ILE A 11 21.84 13.63 16.68
C ILE A 11 22.36 14.19 18.02
N PRO A 12 22.31 13.41 19.12
CA PRO A 12 22.78 13.87 20.42
C PRO A 12 24.28 14.18 20.46
N ASP A 13 24.66 15.22 21.22
CA ASP A 13 26.06 15.63 21.41
C ASP A 13 26.89 14.67 22.30
N GLN A 14 26.22 13.71 22.93
CA GLN A 14 26.78 12.60 23.71
C GLN A 14 26.09 11.30 23.31
N LEU A 15 26.83 10.19 23.25
CA LEU A 15 26.24 8.91 22.90
C LEU A 15 25.18 8.48 23.93
N PRO A 16 23.94 8.17 23.50
CA PRO A 16 22.96 7.57 24.38
C PRO A 16 23.42 6.16 24.77
N GLN A 17 22.88 5.65 25.88
CA GLN A 17 23.13 4.26 26.28
C GLN A 17 22.57 3.30 25.23
N PRO A 18 23.24 2.15 24.97
CA PRO A 18 22.70 1.11 24.11
C PRO A 18 21.29 0.70 24.53
N LYS A 19 20.40 0.51 23.56
CA LYS A 19 19.02 0.08 23.83
C LYS A 19 18.97 -1.45 23.96
N PRO A 20 18.25 -1.98 24.96
CA PRO A 20 18.04 -3.42 25.04
C PRO A 20 17.16 -3.91 23.87
N TYR A 21 17.37 -5.15 23.45
CA TYR A 21 16.52 -5.82 22.47
C TYR A 21 15.18 -6.23 23.11
N GLU A 22 14.05 -5.80 22.53
CA GLU A 22 12.71 -5.99 23.09
C GLU A 22 12.05 -7.25 22.52
N THR A 23 12.09 -8.36 23.24
CA THR A 23 11.56 -9.65 22.75
C THR A 23 10.04 -9.71 22.57
N ASN A 24 9.30 -8.77 23.15
CA ASN A 24 7.84 -8.74 23.12
C ASN A 24 7.25 -8.05 21.87
N ILE A 25 8.07 -7.40 21.05
CA ILE A 25 7.63 -6.80 19.80
C ILE A 25 8.06 -7.64 18.60
N ASN A 26 7.42 -7.38 17.46
CA ASN A 26 7.74 -8.09 16.22
C ASN A 26 8.95 -7.45 15.52
N HIS A 27 10.06 -8.18 15.44
CA HIS A 27 11.29 -7.72 14.78
C HIS A 27 11.42 -8.25 13.35
N ALA A 28 12.10 -7.49 12.50
CA ALA A 28 12.38 -7.92 11.14
C ALA A 28 13.32 -9.14 11.12
N PRO A 29 13.14 -10.09 10.20
CA PRO A 29 14.07 -11.21 10.04
C PRO A 29 15.45 -10.71 9.57
N LYS A 30 16.50 -11.50 9.87
CA LYS A 30 17.85 -11.26 9.36
C LYS A 30 17.83 -11.16 7.83
N ARG A 31 18.46 -10.14 7.27
CA ARG A 31 18.54 -9.91 5.82
C ARG A 31 19.65 -10.72 5.17
N LYS A 32 19.53 -10.93 3.86
CA LYS A 32 20.52 -11.66 3.05
C LYS A 32 21.90 -11.02 3.21
N GLU A 33 22.89 -11.84 3.54
CA GLU A 33 24.29 -11.40 3.60
C GLU A 33 24.87 -11.41 2.18
N ILE A 34 24.94 -10.23 1.57
CA ILE A 34 25.35 -10.07 0.16
C ILE A 34 26.63 -9.23 -0.01
N LEU A 35 27.06 -8.51 1.04
CA LEU A 35 28.20 -7.60 0.98
C LEU A 35 29.52 -8.37 1.09
N GLY A 36 30.46 -8.07 0.19
CA GLY A 36 31.87 -8.46 0.35
C GLY A 36 32.60 -7.63 1.42
N GLU A 37 33.83 -8.00 1.76
CA GLU A 37 34.60 -7.36 2.84
C GLU A 37 34.83 -5.85 2.62
N GLU A 38 35.16 -5.42 1.40
CA GLU A 38 35.31 -4.00 1.08
C GLU A 38 33.98 -3.25 1.16
N GLU A 39 32.88 -3.92 0.84
CA GLU A 39 31.54 -3.36 0.90
C GLU A 39 31.03 -3.27 2.33
N LYS A 40 31.35 -4.23 3.21
CA LYS A 40 31.11 -4.14 4.64
C LYS A 40 31.84 -2.93 5.24
N LYS A 41 33.12 -2.72 4.88
CA LYS A 41 33.87 -1.50 5.28
C LYS A 41 33.20 -0.22 4.76
N LEU A 42 32.69 -0.24 3.52
CA LEU A 42 31.97 0.90 2.95
C LEU A 42 30.64 1.16 3.68
N ALA A 43 29.87 0.11 4.03
CA ALA A 43 28.65 0.23 4.82
C ALA A 43 28.92 0.92 6.16
N LEU A 44 29.99 0.53 6.85
CA LEU A 44 30.42 1.19 8.09
C LEU A 44 30.78 2.66 7.87
N LYS A 45 31.56 2.99 6.83
CA LYS A 45 31.87 4.39 6.49
C LYS A 45 30.60 5.21 6.21
N ASN A 46 29.65 4.63 5.48
CA ASN A 46 28.38 5.27 5.16
C ASN A 46 27.51 5.47 6.40
N ALA A 47 27.50 4.51 7.33
CA ALA A 47 26.79 4.65 8.61
C ALA A 47 27.43 5.71 9.51
N LEU A 48 28.76 5.79 9.56
CA LEU A 48 29.49 6.73 10.42
C LEU A 48 29.37 8.20 9.98
N ARG A 49 28.97 8.46 8.73
CA ARG A 49 28.84 9.83 8.18
C ARG A 49 27.86 10.73 8.95
N TYR A 50 26.93 10.14 9.70
CA TYR A 50 25.94 10.86 10.50
C TYR A 50 26.48 11.34 11.85
N PHE A 51 27.67 10.91 12.25
CA PHE A 51 28.18 11.09 13.60
C PHE A 51 29.53 11.83 13.59
N ASP A 52 29.74 12.65 14.61
CA ASP A 52 31.03 13.29 14.85
C ASP A 52 32.15 12.24 14.98
N PRO A 53 33.34 12.47 14.40
CA PRO A 53 34.48 11.55 14.48
C PRO A 53 34.84 11.07 15.89
N LYS A 54 34.56 11.87 16.92
CA LYS A 54 34.80 11.49 18.33
C LYS A 54 34.03 10.23 18.76
N PHE A 55 32.94 9.89 18.08
CA PHE A 55 32.12 8.72 18.37
C PHE A 55 32.48 7.48 17.56
N HIS A 56 33.30 7.61 16.51
CA HIS A 56 33.52 6.53 15.56
C HIS A 56 34.14 5.30 16.20
N ALA A 57 35.08 5.48 17.13
CA ALA A 57 35.74 4.36 17.81
C ALA A 57 34.76 3.47 18.60
N GLU A 58 33.71 4.05 19.18
CA GLU A 58 32.67 3.31 19.92
C GLU A 58 31.61 2.73 18.98
N LEU A 59 31.23 3.47 17.93
CA LEU A 59 30.16 3.06 17.01
C LEU A 59 30.59 2.00 15.98
N ILE A 60 31.87 1.94 15.59
CA ILE A 60 32.37 0.92 14.64
C ILE A 60 32.05 -0.51 15.09
N PRO A 61 32.43 -0.96 16.30
CA PRO A 61 32.13 -2.34 16.72
C PRO A 61 30.62 -2.59 16.82
N GLU A 62 29.84 -1.60 17.25
CA GLU A 62 28.38 -1.72 17.35
C GLU A 62 27.71 -1.87 15.97
N PHE A 63 28.04 -1.01 15.02
CA PHE A 63 27.48 -1.08 13.67
C PHE A 63 27.98 -2.31 12.90
N LYS A 64 29.20 -2.77 13.18
CA LYS A 64 29.68 -4.05 12.64
C LYS A 64 28.83 -5.20 13.17
N GLN A 65 28.55 -5.22 14.47
CA GLN A 65 27.71 -6.24 15.08
C GLN A 65 26.29 -6.21 14.51
N GLU A 66 25.67 -5.02 14.36
CA GLU A 66 24.35 -4.91 13.74
C GLU A 66 24.34 -5.47 12.30
N LEU A 67 25.38 -5.16 11.52
CA LEU A 67 25.50 -5.67 10.15
C LEU A 67 25.62 -7.20 10.11
N GLU A 68 26.31 -7.81 11.07
CA GLU A 68 26.46 -9.28 11.19
C GLU A 68 25.17 -9.96 11.66
N ASP A 69 24.50 -9.38 12.67
CA ASP A 69 23.31 -9.96 13.29
C ASP A 69 22.07 -9.82 12.41
N TYR A 70 21.90 -8.66 11.77
CA TYR A 70 20.67 -8.30 11.08
C TYR A 70 20.85 -8.16 9.56
N GLY A 71 22.09 -8.14 9.07
CA GLY A 71 22.39 -7.79 7.68
C GLY A 71 22.22 -6.30 7.38
N ARG A 72 21.94 -5.47 8.39
CA ARG A 72 21.62 -4.03 8.28
C ARG A 72 22.13 -3.28 9.50
N ILE A 73 22.40 -1.98 9.32
CA ILE A 73 22.80 -1.06 10.39
C ILE A 73 21.61 -0.13 10.67
N TYR A 74 20.80 -0.46 11.67
CA TYR A 74 19.62 0.32 12.07
C TYR A 74 19.96 1.45 13.04
N MET A 75 21.11 1.35 13.71
CA MET A 75 21.58 2.29 14.73
C MET A 75 20.66 2.32 15.94
N TYR A 76 20.33 1.15 16.51
CA TYR A 76 19.30 1.01 17.55
C TYR A 76 19.53 1.88 18.77
N ARG A 77 20.80 2.16 19.11
CA ARG A 77 21.19 3.09 20.18
C ARG A 77 20.47 4.43 20.09
N PHE A 78 20.17 4.91 18.88
CA PHE A 78 19.60 6.22 18.61
C PHE A 78 18.06 6.23 18.51
N ARG A 79 17.40 5.10 18.78
CA ARG A 79 15.93 5.08 18.90
C ARG A 79 15.48 6.03 20.03
N PRO A 80 14.53 6.95 19.81
CA PRO A 80 14.04 7.86 20.83
C PRO A 80 13.37 7.16 22.02
N ASP A 81 13.34 7.84 23.16
CA ASP A 81 12.72 7.32 24.40
C ASP A 81 11.25 7.73 24.58
N TYR A 82 10.75 8.69 23.79
CA TYR A 82 9.33 9.00 23.81
C TYR A 82 8.52 7.88 23.14
N GLU A 83 7.28 7.72 23.61
CA GLU A 83 6.31 6.84 22.98
C GLU A 83 6.11 7.25 21.51
N MET A 84 6.39 6.31 20.60
CA MET A 84 6.24 6.48 19.16
C MET A 84 4.77 6.34 18.77
N LYS A 85 4.10 7.47 18.56
CA LYS A 85 2.71 7.53 18.09
C LYS A 85 2.40 8.88 17.47
N ALA A 86 1.35 8.96 16.66
CA ALA A 86 0.79 10.22 16.23
C ALA A 86 0.22 11.00 17.42
N ARG A 87 0.65 12.25 17.60
CA ARG A 87 0.13 13.19 18.61
C ARG A 87 -0.74 14.25 17.94
N PRO A 88 -1.56 15.01 18.68
CA PRO A 88 -2.15 16.24 18.16
C PRO A 88 -1.08 17.13 17.53
N ILE A 89 -1.37 17.73 16.38
CA ILE A 89 -0.42 18.55 15.60
C ILE A 89 0.21 19.68 16.44
N THR A 90 -0.52 20.19 17.42
CA THR A 90 -0.10 21.24 18.36
C THR A 90 1.02 20.81 19.30
N ASP A 91 1.22 19.50 19.50
CA ASP A 91 2.26 18.97 20.40
C ASP A 91 3.64 19.00 19.76
N TYR A 92 3.70 19.02 18.42
CA TYR A 92 4.95 19.03 17.67
C TYR A 92 5.60 20.42 17.66
N PRO A 93 6.92 20.51 17.91
CA PRO A 93 7.63 21.79 17.84
C PRO A 93 7.79 22.23 16.38
N GLY A 94 7.81 23.53 16.14
CA GLY A 94 8.28 24.09 14.87
C GLY A 94 7.49 25.29 14.36
N LYS A 95 7.98 25.87 13.27
CA LYS A 95 7.47 27.14 12.70
C LYS A 95 6.45 26.94 11.59
N SER A 96 6.45 25.77 10.95
CA SER A 96 5.56 25.43 9.84
C SER A 96 4.54 24.38 10.26
N GLU A 97 3.25 24.70 10.22
CA GLU A 97 2.18 23.74 10.50
C GLU A 97 2.20 22.56 9.53
N GLN A 98 2.55 22.82 8.27
CA GLN A 98 2.77 21.79 7.27
C GLN A 98 3.89 20.81 7.66
N ALA A 99 4.99 21.30 8.21
CA ALA A 99 6.08 20.43 8.69
C ALA A 99 5.66 19.62 9.94
N LYS A 100 4.86 20.21 10.84
CA LYS A 100 4.27 19.49 11.98
C LYS A 100 3.34 18.36 11.55
N ALA A 101 2.52 18.60 10.53
CA ALA A 101 1.68 17.55 9.95
C ALA A 101 2.51 16.38 9.42
N ILE A 102 3.65 16.64 8.78
CA ILE A 102 4.55 15.58 8.31
C ILE A 102 5.18 14.81 9.48
N MET A 103 5.60 15.49 10.55
CA MET A 103 6.11 14.83 11.77
C MET A 103 5.07 13.90 12.41
N LEU A 104 3.81 14.34 12.47
CA LEU A 104 2.68 13.53 12.92
C LEU A 104 2.56 12.26 12.08
N MET A 105 2.59 12.41 10.77
CA MET A 105 2.43 11.28 9.85
C MET A 105 3.61 10.31 9.87
N ILE A 106 4.84 10.81 10.01
CA ILE A 106 6.04 9.97 10.21
C ILE A 106 5.89 9.12 11.47
N GLN A 107 5.48 9.73 12.59
CA GLN A 107 5.30 8.98 13.84
C GLN A 107 4.12 8.01 13.78
N ASN A 108 3.05 8.32 13.03
CA ASN A 108 1.98 7.37 12.76
C ASN A 108 2.50 6.11 12.06
N ASN A 109 3.34 6.28 11.03
CA ASN A 109 3.91 5.15 10.29
C ASN A 109 4.86 4.27 11.13
N LEU A 110 5.39 4.79 12.24
CA LEU A 110 6.29 4.10 13.16
C LEU A 110 5.61 3.71 14.49
N ASP A 111 4.33 4.03 14.65
CA ASP A 111 3.54 3.66 15.83
C ASP A 111 3.52 2.13 15.99
N TYR A 112 3.66 1.64 17.22
CA TYR A 112 3.78 0.19 17.47
C TYR A 112 2.47 -0.53 17.20
N ALA A 113 1.34 0.19 17.23
CA ALA A 113 0.05 -0.34 16.81
C ALA A 113 -0.08 -0.42 15.27
N VAL A 114 0.73 0.35 14.52
CA VAL A 114 0.60 0.53 13.08
C VAL A 114 1.70 -0.22 12.31
N ALA A 115 2.95 -0.09 12.73
CA ALA A 115 4.12 -0.60 12.04
C ALA A 115 4.32 -2.11 12.27
N GLN A 116 4.69 -2.83 11.21
CA GLN A 116 4.98 -4.25 11.26
C GLN A 116 6.25 -4.56 12.07
N HIS A 117 7.31 -3.77 11.90
CA HIS A 117 8.57 -3.88 12.64
C HIS A 117 9.04 -2.47 13.06
N PRO A 118 8.47 -1.90 14.14
CA PRO A 118 8.67 -0.50 14.50
C PRO A 118 10.13 -0.15 14.80
N HIS A 119 10.91 -1.07 15.39
CA HIS A 119 12.32 -0.82 15.73
C HIS A 119 13.25 -0.82 14.51
N GLU A 120 12.90 -1.55 13.45
CA GLU A 120 13.61 -1.58 12.18
C GLU A 120 13.05 -0.54 11.18
N LEU A 121 12.16 0.33 11.66
CA LEU A 121 11.54 1.42 10.89
C LEU A 121 10.69 0.94 9.70
N ILE A 122 10.17 -0.30 9.77
CA ILE A 122 9.37 -0.92 8.70
C ILE A 122 7.89 -0.86 9.07
N THR A 123 7.11 -0.18 8.23
CA THR A 123 5.67 -0.04 8.43
C THR A 123 4.91 -1.27 7.96
N TYR A 124 5.18 -1.79 6.75
CA TYR A 124 4.48 -2.97 6.21
C TYR A 124 5.20 -3.58 5.00
N GLY A 125 4.66 -4.70 4.49
CA GLY A 125 5.19 -5.39 3.30
C GLY A 125 6.49 -6.13 3.56
N GLY A 126 6.81 -6.41 4.83
CA GLY A 126 8.04 -7.10 5.27
C GLY A 126 9.31 -6.24 5.24
N ASN A 127 9.41 -5.26 4.35
CA ASN A 127 10.58 -4.39 4.20
C ASN A 127 10.27 -2.96 3.74
N GLY A 128 8.99 -2.55 3.65
CA GLY A 128 8.59 -1.18 3.35
C GLY A 128 8.90 -0.25 4.52
N ALA A 129 9.99 0.50 4.41
CA ALA A 129 10.56 1.28 5.50
C ALA A 129 10.26 2.79 5.38
N VAL A 130 10.19 3.44 6.54
CA VAL A 130 10.10 4.90 6.66
C VAL A 130 11.48 5.53 6.49
N PHE A 131 12.48 4.96 7.16
CA PHE A 131 13.89 5.35 7.10
C PHE A 131 14.77 4.10 7.15
N SER A 132 16.01 4.21 6.68
CA SER A 132 16.97 3.11 6.68
C SER A 132 17.59 2.89 8.06
N ASN A 133 17.63 3.92 8.90
CA ASN A 133 18.19 3.87 10.25
C ASN A 133 17.66 5.03 11.13
N TRP A 134 17.89 4.93 12.44
CA TRP A 134 17.41 5.92 13.41
C TRP A 134 18.09 7.29 13.33
N ALA A 135 19.32 7.40 12.82
CA ALA A 135 19.95 8.71 12.62
C ALA A 135 19.20 9.56 11.57
N GLN A 136 18.72 8.92 10.50
CA GLN A 136 17.88 9.57 9.49
C GLN A 136 16.56 10.07 10.08
N TYR A 137 15.92 9.27 10.93
CA TYR A 137 14.72 9.69 11.66
C TYR A 137 15.01 10.95 12.49
N LEU A 138 16.03 10.91 13.36
CA LEU A 138 16.36 12.03 14.25
C LEU A 138 16.64 13.33 13.48
N LEU A 139 17.45 13.26 12.42
CA LEU A 139 17.76 14.42 11.58
C LEU A 139 16.53 14.95 10.85
N THR A 140 15.66 14.06 10.33
CA THR A 140 14.44 14.47 9.65
C THR A 140 13.50 15.21 10.61
N MET A 141 13.28 14.67 11.80
CA MET A 141 12.44 15.31 12.82
C MET A 141 13.02 16.66 13.25
N LYS A 142 14.34 16.77 13.41
CA LYS A 142 15.02 18.04 13.66
C LYS A 142 14.77 19.05 12.54
N TYR A 143 15.03 18.69 11.28
CA TYR A 143 14.86 19.58 10.14
C TYR A 143 13.41 20.07 9.99
N LEU A 144 12.44 19.18 10.17
CA LEU A 144 11.01 19.55 10.14
C LEU A 144 10.64 20.50 11.29
N SER A 145 11.28 20.39 12.45
CA SER A 145 11.04 21.28 13.58
C SER A 145 11.67 22.68 13.43
N GLU A 146 12.75 22.83 12.66
CA GLU A 146 13.44 24.12 12.51
C GLU A 146 13.02 24.91 11.26
N MET A 147 12.55 24.20 10.21
CA MET A 147 12.25 24.78 8.90
C MET A 147 11.15 25.84 8.94
N ASN A 148 11.26 26.81 8.05
CA ASN A 148 10.21 27.79 7.79
C ASN A 148 9.39 27.42 6.53
N ASN A 149 8.43 28.26 6.15
CA ASN A 149 7.56 28.02 4.99
C ASN A 149 8.22 28.30 3.63
N ASP A 150 9.44 28.82 3.60
CA ASP A 150 10.22 29.12 2.39
C ASP A 150 11.39 28.15 2.23
N GLN A 151 11.23 26.94 2.79
CA GLN A 151 12.18 25.85 2.68
C GLN A 151 11.50 24.56 2.26
N THR A 152 12.29 23.68 1.66
CA THR A 152 11.95 22.31 1.29
C THR A 152 13.05 21.38 1.79
N LEU A 153 12.67 20.37 2.56
CA LEU A 153 13.53 19.26 2.95
C LEU A 153 13.59 18.24 1.80
N VAL A 154 14.80 17.91 1.35
CA VAL A 154 15.01 16.91 0.29
C VAL A 154 15.42 15.58 0.90
N MET A 155 14.64 14.53 0.62
CA MET A 155 14.85 13.18 1.15
C MET A 155 15.35 12.22 0.06
N TYR A 156 16.52 11.65 0.28
CA TYR A 156 17.18 10.67 -0.60
C TYR A 156 17.09 9.28 0.01
N SER A 157 16.05 8.53 -0.33
CA SER A 157 15.83 7.16 0.17
C SER A 157 15.98 7.07 1.69
N GLY A 158 15.24 7.92 2.41
CA GLY A 158 15.30 8.04 3.87
C GLY A 158 16.37 9.03 4.37
N HIS A 159 17.46 9.27 3.64
CA HIS A 159 18.47 10.25 4.05
C HIS A 159 17.95 11.69 3.92
N PRO A 160 17.89 12.47 5.02
CA PRO A 160 17.56 13.90 4.92
C PRO A 160 18.79 14.68 4.44
N MET A 161 18.81 15.03 3.15
CA MET A 161 19.92 15.77 2.55
C MET A 161 20.08 17.16 3.17
N GLY A 162 18.95 17.81 3.46
CA GLY A 162 18.93 19.10 4.14
C GLY A 162 17.77 19.99 3.68
N LEU A 163 17.70 21.17 4.30
CA LEU A 163 16.73 22.21 3.99
C LEU A 163 17.28 23.14 2.90
N PHE A 164 16.59 23.22 1.77
CA PHE A 164 16.92 24.10 0.66
C PHE A 164 15.89 25.24 0.57
N PRO A 165 16.30 26.48 0.21
CA PRO A 165 15.35 27.56 -0.02
C PRO A 165 14.32 27.22 -1.11
N SER A 166 13.08 27.59 -0.88
CA SER A 166 11.95 27.45 -1.81
C SER A 166 10.94 28.60 -1.59
N HIS A 167 9.64 28.31 -1.51
CA HIS A 167 8.58 29.29 -1.30
C HIS A 167 7.35 28.64 -0.65
N LYS A 168 6.45 29.45 -0.06
CA LYS A 168 5.24 28.96 0.64
C LYS A 168 4.39 27.92 -0.11
N ASP A 169 4.27 28.03 -1.43
CA ASP A 169 3.48 27.13 -2.27
C ASP A 169 4.22 25.84 -2.67
N ALA A 170 5.54 25.76 -2.45
CA ALA A 170 6.32 24.56 -2.70
C ALA A 170 6.03 23.48 -1.65
N PRO A 171 6.34 22.20 -1.92
CA PRO A 171 6.25 21.17 -0.92
C PRO A 171 7.27 21.42 0.19
N ARG A 172 6.89 21.19 1.45
CA ARG A 172 7.82 21.19 2.58
C ARG A 172 8.80 20.02 2.53
N VAL A 173 8.40 18.90 1.91
CA VAL A 173 9.27 17.74 1.71
C VAL A 173 9.12 17.18 0.30
N VAL A 174 10.25 16.81 -0.31
CA VAL A 174 10.28 16.01 -1.54
C VAL A 174 10.99 14.70 -1.24
N VAL A 175 10.29 13.58 -1.46
CA VAL A 175 10.78 12.24 -1.12
C VAL A 175 11.07 11.41 -2.36
N THR A 176 12.25 10.83 -2.40
CA THR A 176 12.57 9.71 -3.30
C THR A 176 12.85 8.48 -2.47
N ASN A 177 12.36 7.31 -2.87
CA ASN A 177 12.73 6.03 -2.25
C ASN A 177 13.05 4.98 -3.30
N GLY A 178 14.26 4.45 -3.26
CA GLY A 178 14.62 3.33 -4.12
C GLY A 178 14.91 3.68 -5.57
N MET A 179 15.03 4.97 -5.90
CA MET A 179 15.32 5.40 -7.26
C MET A 179 16.71 4.91 -7.69
N MET A 180 16.73 4.09 -8.74
CA MET A 180 17.93 3.47 -9.28
C MET A 180 18.05 3.78 -10.77
N ILE A 181 19.28 3.75 -11.28
CA ILE A 181 19.51 3.65 -12.72
C ILE A 181 18.90 2.30 -13.16
N PRO A 182 18.04 2.24 -14.20
CA PRO A 182 17.24 1.05 -14.49
C PRO A 182 18.01 -0.28 -14.56
N ASN A 183 19.20 -0.29 -15.17
CA ASN A 183 20.04 -1.49 -15.30
C ASN A 183 20.61 -2.02 -13.98
N TYR A 184 20.46 -1.27 -12.88
CA TYR A 184 20.94 -1.60 -11.53
C TYR A 184 19.78 -1.65 -10.52
N SER A 185 18.59 -2.00 -11.00
CA SER A 185 17.37 -2.09 -10.19
C SER A 185 16.88 -3.52 -10.01
N LYS A 186 17.77 -4.52 -9.98
CA LYS A 186 17.38 -5.92 -9.73
C LYS A 186 17.18 -6.18 -8.22
N PRO A 187 16.46 -7.23 -7.82
CA PRO A 187 16.26 -7.56 -6.41
C PRO A 187 17.55 -7.69 -5.58
N ASP A 188 18.62 -8.26 -6.13
CA ASP A 188 19.91 -8.34 -5.41
C ASP A 188 20.63 -6.98 -5.33
N ASP A 189 20.37 -6.06 -6.28
CA ASP A 189 20.86 -4.68 -6.17
C ASP A 189 20.20 -3.98 -4.98
N TRP A 190 18.90 -4.19 -4.75
CA TRP A 190 18.21 -3.73 -3.54
C TRP A 190 18.92 -4.19 -2.27
N GLU A 191 19.17 -5.51 -2.15
CA GLU A 191 19.77 -6.12 -0.94
C GLU A 191 21.10 -5.45 -0.61
N LYS A 192 21.93 -5.31 -1.63
CA LYS A 192 23.25 -4.73 -1.54
C LYS A 192 23.22 -3.24 -1.18
N PHE A 193 22.50 -2.43 -1.95
CA PHE A 193 22.52 -0.97 -1.78
C PHE A 193 21.75 -0.50 -0.54
N ASN A 194 20.79 -1.29 -0.06
CA ASN A 194 20.14 -1.06 1.23
C ASN A 194 21.11 -1.34 2.39
N ALA A 195 21.83 -2.48 2.36
CA ALA A 195 22.85 -2.79 3.37
C ALA A 195 24.00 -1.77 3.41
N LEU A 196 24.37 -1.20 2.25
CA LEU A 196 25.34 -0.10 2.15
C LEU A 196 24.82 1.24 2.69
N GLY A 197 23.53 1.35 3.02
CA GLY A 197 22.90 2.57 3.53
C GLY A 197 22.73 3.67 2.49
N VAL A 198 22.64 3.32 1.20
CA VAL A 198 22.50 4.29 0.09
C VAL A 198 21.13 4.29 -0.59
N THR A 199 20.28 3.33 -0.27
CA THR A 199 18.90 3.30 -0.76
C THR A 199 17.96 2.58 0.22
N GLN A 200 16.65 2.72 0.03
CA GLN A 200 15.64 1.98 0.79
C GLN A 200 14.42 1.66 -0.06
N TYR A 201 13.64 0.67 0.37
CA TYR A 201 12.34 0.40 -0.23
C TYR A 201 11.23 1.04 0.59
N GLY A 202 10.59 2.03 -0.02
CA GLY A 202 9.63 2.89 0.66
C GLY A 202 8.19 2.41 0.58
N GLN A 203 7.89 1.19 0.13
CA GLN A 203 6.47 0.85 -0.02
C GLN A 203 5.80 1.64 -1.15
N MET A 204 4.53 1.91 -0.91
CA MET A 204 3.75 3.03 -1.40
C MET A 204 3.69 4.05 -0.28
N THR A 205 3.02 3.73 0.83
CA THR A 205 2.77 4.71 1.90
C THR A 205 3.71 4.64 3.10
N ALA A 206 4.65 3.69 3.13
CA ALA A 206 5.61 3.55 4.23
C ALA A 206 6.64 4.71 4.22
N GLY A 207 7.37 4.84 3.11
CA GLY A 207 8.38 5.86 2.91
C GLY A 207 7.83 7.22 2.49
N SER A 208 6.54 7.33 2.20
CA SER A 208 5.87 8.60 1.89
C SER A 208 5.03 9.15 3.04
N TYR A 209 5.07 8.48 4.20
CA TYR A 209 4.46 8.96 5.44
C TYR A 209 2.93 9.09 5.31
N MET A 210 2.25 8.13 4.69
CA MET A 210 0.79 8.21 4.49
C MET A 210 0.07 6.88 4.75
N TYR A 211 0.65 6.01 5.56
CA TYR A 211 0.01 4.76 5.96
C TYR A 211 -0.96 5.03 7.11
N ILE A 212 -2.14 4.41 7.09
CA ILE A 212 -3.23 4.66 8.05
C ILE A 212 -3.78 3.37 8.65
N GLY A 213 -2.92 2.36 8.73
CA GLY A 213 -3.30 1.02 9.14
C GLY A 213 -4.07 0.25 8.05
N PRO A 214 -4.75 -0.83 8.44
CA PRO A 214 -5.27 -1.82 7.49
C PRO A 214 -6.58 -1.42 6.79
N GLN A 215 -7.23 -0.34 7.26
CA GLN A 215 -8.52 0.09 6.70
C GLN A 215 -8.46 0.38 5.19
N GLY A 216 -7.31 0.83 4.68
CA GLY A 216 -7.10 1.05 3.24
C GLY A 216 -7.26 -0.21 2.42
N ILE A 217 -6.71 -1.32 2.92
CA ILE A 217 -6.82 -2.62 2.23
C ILE A 217 -8.22 -3.20 2.42
N VAL A 218 -8.82 -3.09 3.62
CA VAL A 218 -10.20 -3.56 3.85
C VAL A 218 -11.18 -2.87 2.89
N HIS A 219 -11.07 -1.55 2.70
CA HIS A 219 -11.87 -0.81 1.72
C HIS A 219 -11.63 -1.31 0.29
N GLY A 220 -10.38 -1.28 -0.18
CA GLY A 220 -10.03 -1.68 -1.53
C GLY A 220 -10.50 -3.11 -1.84
N THR A 221 -10.31 -4.04 -0.92
CA THR A 221 -10.78 -5.42 -1.07
C THR A 221 -12.29 -5.54 -1.06
N THR A 222 -13.00 -4.76 -0.26
CA THR A 222 -14.47 -4.73 -0.28
C THR A 222 -14.97 -4.30 -1.66
N ILE A 223 -14.40 -3.23 -2.24
CA ILE A 223 -14.73 -2.76 -3.58
C ILE A 223 -14.41 -3.82 -4.64
N THR A 224 -13.25 -4.48 -4.57
CA THR A 224 -12.89 -5.56 -5.50
C THR A 224 -13.88 -6.71 -5.45
N VAL A 225 -14.23 -7.19 -4.24
CA VAL A 225 -15.16 -8.33 -4.06
C VAL A 225 -16.57 -7.97 -4.56
N LEU A 226 -17.08 -6.79 -4.21
CA LEU A 226 -18.39 -6.32 -4.69
C LEU A 226 -18.44 -6.25 -6.22
N ASN A 227 -17.39 -5.73 -6.86
CA ASN A 227 -17.31 -5.67 -8.31
C ASN A 227 -17.10 -7.03 -8.98
N ALA A 228 -16.36 -7.95 -8.37
CA ALA A 228 -16.21 -9.32 -8.86
C ALA A 228 -17.57 -10.05 -8.91
N PHE A 229 -18.39 -9.91 -7.85
CA PHE A 229 -19.75 -10.42 -7.83
C PHE A 229 -20.65 -9.79 -8.91
N ARG A 230 -20.53 -8.48 -9.13
CA ARG A 230 -21.23 -7.78 -10.23
C ARG A 230 -20.83 -8.29 -11.62
N LYS A 231 -19.54 -8.57 -11.85
CA LYS A 231 -19.02 -9.12 -13.12
C LYS A 231 -19.67 -10.46 -13.46
N ILE A 232 -19.83 -11.33 -12.46
CA ILE A 232 -20.52 -12.62 -12.63
C ILE A 232 -22.04 -12.52 -12.48
N LYS A 233 -22.59 -11.30 -12.37
CA LYS A 233 -24.04 -11.01 -12.23
C LYS A 233 -24.69 -11.79 -11.09
N LYS A 234 -23.99 -11.91 -9.95
CA LYS A 234 -24.46 -12.61 -8.75
C LYS A 234 -24.42 -11.68 -7.55
N GLU A 235 -25.40 -11.78 -6.66
CA GLU A 235 -25.32 -11.10 -5.36
C GLU A 235 -24.27 -11.77 -4.45
N PRO A 236 -23.53 -10.99 -3.63
CA PRO A 236 -22.56 -11.56 -2.70
C PRO A 236 -23.17 -12.51 -1.66
N LYS A 237 -24.44 -12.29 -1.30
CA LYS A 237 -25.13 -13.03 -0.25
C LYS A 237 -25.32 -14.51 -0.62
N GLY A 238 -24.69 -15.39 0.17
CA GLY A 238 -24.61 -16.84 -0.14
C GLY A 238 -23.62 -17.19 -1.26
N GLY A 239 -22.90 -16.20 -1.78
CA GLY A 239 -21.77 -16.40 -2.68
C GLY A 239 -20.52 -16.81 -1.89
N LEU A 240 -19.66 -17.62 -2.51
CA LEU A 240 -18.40 -18.08 -1.90
C LEU A 240 -17.19 -17.39 -2.55
N PHE A 241 -16.38 -16.76 -1.71
CA PHE A 241 -15.07 -16.20 -2.02
C PHE A 241 -13.96 -17.06 -1.40
N VAL A 242 -13.09 -17.65 -2.23
CA VAL A 242 -11.93 -18.43 -1.78
C VAL A 242 -10.65 -17.66 -2.06
N THR A 243 -9.81 -17.49 -1.04
CA THR A 243 -8.53 -16.78 -1.12
C THR A 243 -7.51 -17.30 -0.10
N SER A 244 -6.35 -16.66 -0.02
CA SER A 244 -5.20 -17.05 0.79
C SER A 244 -4.48 -15.87 1.44
N GLY A 245 -3.78 -16.18 2.54
CA GLY A 245 -2.94 -15.27 3.29
C GLY A 245 -3.72 -14.45 4.31
N LEU A 246 -3.23 -14.42 5.56
CA LEU A 246 -3.76 -13.60 6.65
C LEU A 246 -2.74 -12.60 7.20
N GLY A 247 -1.70 -12.32 6.41
CA GLY A 247 -0.61 -11.38 6.70
C GLY A 247 -1.06 -9.93 6.85
N GLY A 248 -0.11 -8.98 6.76
CA GLY A 248 -0.38 -7.55 6.99
C GLY A 248 -1.52 -6.98 6.14
N MET A 249 -1.46 -7.20 4.82
CA MET A 249 -2.49 -6.77 3.87
C MET A 249 -3.57 -7.86 3.66
N SER A 250 -3.17 -9.11 3.45
CA SER A 250 -4.08 -10.21 3.10
C SER A 250 -5.03 -10.62 4.23
N GLY A 251 -4.68 -10.30 5.49
CA GLY A 251 -5.60 -10.42 6.62
C GLY A 251 -6.89 -9.62 6.49
N ALA A 252 -6.93 -8.59 5.65
CA ALA A 252 -8.13 -7.78 5.41
C ALA A 252 -9.21 -8.52 4.59
N GLN A 253 -8.86 -9.57 3.85
CA GLN A 253 -9.78 -10.22 2.91
C GLN A 253 -11.01 -10.86 3.59
N PRO A 254 -10.87 -11.64 4.69
CA PRO A 254 -12.00 -12.07 5.52
C PRO A 254 -12.96 -10.96 5.91
N LYS A 255 -12.42 -9.84 6.40
CA LYS A 255 -13.21 -8.70 6.86
C LYS A 255 -13.91 -8.01 5.69
N ALA A 256 -13.23 -7.86 4.56
CA ALA A 256 -13.81 -7.30 3.34
C ALA A 256 -14.94 -8.17 2.78
N GLY A 257 -14.79 -9.50 2.79
CA GLY A 257 -15.85 -10.41 2.40
C GLY A 257 -17.07 -10.33 3.32
N ASN A 258 -16.86 -10.15 4.62
CA ASN A 258 -17.94 -9.88 5.57
C ASN A 258 -18.67 -8.55 5.28
N ILE A 259 -17.94 -7.48 4.96
CA ILE A 259 -18.54 -6.18 4.60
C ILE A 259 -19.29 -6.27 3.26
N ALA A 260 -18.75 -7.02 2.30
CA ALA A 260 -19.41 -7.29 1.02
C ALA A 260 -20.64 -8.22 1.17
N GLY A 261 -20.70 -9.00 2.24
CA GLY A 261 -21.85 -9.85 2.57
C GLY A 261 -21.73 -11.31 2.10
N CYS A 262 -20.53 -11.78 1.73
CA CYS A 262 -20.33 -13.15 1.22
C CYS A 262 -19.75 -14.12 2.26
N VAL A 263 -19.75 -15.41 1.91
CA VAL A 263 -18.98 -16.43 2.63
C VAL A 263 -17.53 -16.34 2.15
N THR A 264 -16.58 -16.23 3.07
CA THR A 264 -15.15 -16.18 2.74
C THR A 264 -14.45 -17.39 3.31
N VAL A 265 -13.64 -18.07 2.50
CA VAL A 265 -12.66 -19.05 2.95
C VAL A 265 -11.27 -18.50 2.67
N CYS A 266 -10.45 -18.34 3.72
CA CYS A 266 -9.10 -17.82 3.61
C CYS A 266 -8.11 -18.82 4.23
N ALA A 267 -7.25 -19.43 3.41
CA ALA A 267 -6.23 -20.34 3.93
C ALA A 267 -4.98 -19.59 4.40
N GLU A 268 -4.39 -20.03 5.50
CA GLU A 268 -3.14 -19.51 6.05
C GLU A 268 -2.39 -20.62 6.79
N VAL A 269 -1.09 -20.74 6.51
CA VAL A 269 -0.24 -21.78 7.10
C VAL A 269 0.29 -21.40 8.48
N ASN A 270 0.37 -20.10 8.80
CA ASN A 270 0.96 -19.63 10.04
C ASN A 270 -0.11 -19.53 11.16
N PRO A 271 -0.08 -20.40 12.18
CA PRO A 271 -1.09 -20.40 13.25
C PRO A 271 -1.12 -19.11 14.06
N LYS A 272 0.03 -18.43 14.20
CA LYS A 272 0.14 -17.19 14.97
C LYS A 272 -0.67 -16.08 14.33
N ILE A 273 -0.55 -15.88 13.02
CA ILE A 273 -1.26 -14.79 12.35
C ILE A 273 -2.76 -15.10 12.21
N THR A 274 -3.12 -16.36 11.96
CA THR A 274 -4.52 -16.81 11.93
C THR A 274 -5.23 -16.51 13.25
N LYS A 275 -4.60 -16.84 14.37
CA LYS A 275 -5.11 -16.51 15.71
C LYS A 275 -5.28 -15.01 15.91
N ILE A 276 -4.27 -14.20 15.53
CA ILE A 276 -4.35 -12.74 15.63
C ILE A 276 -5.55 -12.18 14.87
N ARG A 277 -5.83 -12.65 13.64
CA ARG A 277 -6.98 -12.17 12.85
C ARG A 277 -8.33 -12.60 13.42
N HIS A 278 -8.38 -13.79 14.01
CA HIS A 278 -9.58 -14.24 14.73
C HIS A 278 -9.82 -13.43 16.01
N ASP A 279 -8.78 -13.14 16.78
CA ASP A 279 -8.87 -12.32 17.99
C ASP A 279 -9.31 -10.88 17.66
N GLN A 280 -8.88 -10.36 16.51
CA GLN A 280 -9.33 -9.08 15.93
C GLN A 280 -10.77 -9.11 15.39
N LYS A 281 -11.45 -10.26 15.38
CA LYS A 281 -12.79 -10.47 14.80
C LYS A 281 -12.86 -10.17 13.29
N TRP A 282 -11.75 -10.33 12.60
CA TRP A 282 -11.70 -10.27 11.14
C TRP A 282 -11.96 -11.64 10.51
N VAL A 283 -11.57 -12.70 11.22
CA VAL A 283 -11.95 -14.09 10.95
C VAL A 283 -12.99 -14.51 12.00
N ASN A 284 -14.07 -15.20 11.58
CA ASN A 284 -15.11 -15.66 12.49
C ASN A 284 -14.81 -17.05 13.05
N GLU A 285 -14.32 -17.97 12.22
CA GLU A 285 -14.07 -19.36 12.59
C GLU A 285 -12.72 -19.82 12.04
N ILE A 286 -12.02 -20.67 12.78
CA ILE A 286 -10.78 -21.33 12.35
C ILE A 286 -11.08 -22.83 12.21
N HIS A 287 -10.67 -23.40 11.08
CA HIS A 287 -10.83 -24.82 10.75
C HIS A 287 -9.46 -25.43 10.46
N GLU A 288 -9.19 -26.60 11.04
CA GLU A 288 -7.99 -27.42 10.79
C GLU A 288 -8.31 -28.70 10.01
N ASP A 289 -9.59 -29.07 9.94
CA ASP A 289 -10.07 -30.26 9.23
C ASP A 289 -10.84 -29.85 7.97
N LEU A 290 -10.41 -30.37 6.83
CA LEU A 290 -10.96 -30.03 5.52
C LEU A 290 -12.39 -30.56 5.33
N ASP A 291 -12.73 -31.73 5.88
CA ASP A 291 -14.08 -32.30 5.76
C ASP A 291 -15.10 -31.47 6.55
N ALA A 292 -14.73 -31.02 7.75
CA ALA A 292 -15.50 -30.10 8.57
C ALA A 292 -15.67 -28.74 7.87
N LEU A 293 -14.60 -28.21 7.25
CA LEU A 293 -14.66 -26.96 6.48
C LEU A 293 -15.65 -27.07 5.31
N VAL A 294 -15.58 -28.16 4.53
CA VAL A 294 -16.50 -28.40 3.39
C VAL A 294 -17.95 -28.40 3.86
N LYS A 295 -18.24 -29.11 4.96
CA LYS A 295 -19.59 -29.15 5.54
C LYS A 295 -20.04 -27.74 5.95
N ARG A 296 -19.19 -27.01 6.66
CA ARG A 296 -19.49 -25.65 7.15
C ARG A 296 -19.75 -24.65 6.01
N VAL A 297 -18.97 -24.73 4.94
CA VAL A 297 -19.13 -23.89 3.75
C VAL A 297 -20.47 -24.15 3.08
N ARG A 298 -20.86 -25.42 2.90
CA ARG A 298 -22.17 -25.77 2.31
C ARG A 298 -23.34 -25.25 3.16
N GLU A 299 -23.23 -25.34 4.48
CA GLU A 299 -24.21 -24.78 5.41
C GLU A 299 -24.29 -23.25 5.26
N ALA A 300 -23.16 -22.56 5.24
CA ALA A 300 -23.08 -21.10 5.08
C ALA A 300 -23.71 -20.63 3.75
N GLN A 301 -23.40 -21.32 2.64
CA GLN A 301 -23.97 -21.03 1.32
C GLN A 301 -25.48 -21.24 1.31
N THR A 302 -25.97 -22.35 1.88
CA THR A 302 -27.40 -22.69 1.93
C THR A 302 -28.19 -21.68 2.76
N ASN A 303 -27.66 -21.30 3.92
CA ASN A 303 -28.28 -20.34 4.83
C ASN A 303 -28.06 -18.88 4.38
N LYS A 304 -27.27 -18.66 3.33
CA LYS A 304 -26.87 -17.33 2.83
C LYS A 304 -26.26 -16.46 3.93
N GLU A 305 -25.38 -17.07 4.72
CA GLU A 305 -24.66 -16.43 5.80
C GLU A 305 -23.59 -15.46 5.28
N THR A 306 -23.24 -14.49 6.11
CA THR A 306 -22.05 -13.66 5.95
C THR A 306 -21.06 -14.10 7.02
N VAL A 307 -20.09 -14.91 6.62
CA VAL A 307 -19.13 -15.53 7.56
C VAL A 307 -17.78 -15.69 6.90
N SER A 308 -16.73 -15.47 7.69
CA SER A 308 -15.35 -15.68 7.29
C SER A 308 -14.73 -16.87 8.02
N LEU A 309 -14.27 -17.85 7.25
CA LEU A 309 -13.72 -19.12 7.70
C LEU A 309 -12.24 -19.15 7.33
N ALA A 310 -11.35 -19.21 8.32
CA ALA A 310 -9.94 -19.46 8.07
C ALA A 310 -9.68 -20.96 8.04
N TYR A 311 -8.89 -21.43 7.07
CA TYR A 311 -8.31 -22.77 7.09
C TYR A 311 -6.86 -22.66 7.53
N LEU A 312 -6.51 -23.28 8.65
CA LEU A 312 -5.12 -23.34 9.13
C LEU A 312 -4.39 -24.47 8.39
N GLY A 313 -3.83 -24.12 7.23
CA GLY A 313 -3.21 -25.06 6.31
C GLY A 313 -2.94 -24.41 4.95
N ASN A 314 -2.56 -25.22 3.97
CA ASN A 314 -2.16 -24.69 2.66
C ASN A 314 -3.39 -24.45 1.75
N ILE A 315 -3.40 -23.32 1.05
CA ILE A 315 -4.48 -22.97 0.10
C ILE A 315 -4.68 -24.03 -0.99
N VAL A 316 -3.62 -24.69 -1.42
CA VAL A 316 -3.69 -25.73 -2.46
C VAL A 316 -4.58 -26.89 -2.01
N GLU A 317 -4.54 -27.24 -0.72
CA GLU A 317 -5.37 -28.32 -0.16
C GLU A 317 -6.86 -27.96 -0.18
N VAL A 318 -7.20 -26.68 0.09
CA VAL A 318 -8.58 -26.19 0.01
C VAL A 318 -9.08 -26.27 -1.42
N TRP A 319 -8.32 -25.78 -2.40
CA TRP A 319 -8.70 -25.85 -3.81
C TRP A 319 -8.87 -27.29 -4.29
N GLU A 320 -7.90 -28.16 -3.99
CA GLU A 320 -7.95 -29.59 -4.36
C GLU A 320 -9.14 -30.30 -3.70
N LYS A 321 -9.40 -30.06 -2.41
CA LYS A 321 -10.53 -30.67 -1.69
C LYS A 321 -11.87 -30.16 -2.21
N PHE A 322 -12.02 -28.86 -2.44
CA PHE A 322 -13.28 -28.30 -2.95
C PHE A 322 -13.59 -28.78 -4.37
N ASP A 323 -12.57 -29.08 -5.17
CA ASP A 323 -12.75 -29.71 -6.48
C ASP A 323 -13.27 -31.14 -6.36
N GLN A 324 -12.68 -31.94 -5.45
CA GLN A 324 -13.08 -33.33 -5.16
C GLN A 324 -14.50 -33.44 -4.61
N GLU A 325 -14.88 -32.52 -3.71
CA GLU A 325 -16.19 -32.47 -3.06
C GLU A 325 -17.22 -31.67 -3.89
N GLU A 326 -16.87 -31.22 -5.08
CA GLU A 326 -17.76 -30.44 -5.97
C GLU A 326 -18.37 -29.20 -5.27
N VAL A 327 -17.61 -28.55 -4.38
CA VAL A 327 -18.02 -27.30 -3.73
C VAL A 327 -17.95 -26.19 -4.77
N ARG A 328 -19.09 -25.54 -5.03
CA ARG A 328 -19.16 -24.42 -5.96
C ARG A 328 -18.50 -23.19 -5.37
N ILE A 329 -17.43 -22.74 -6.00
CA ILE A 329 -16.78 -21.45 -5.74
C ILE A 329 -17.28 -20.45 -6.77
N ASP A 330 -17.66 -19.25 -6.33
CA ASP A 330 -18.14 -18.22 -7.25
C ASP A 330 -17.01 -17.31 -7.69
N ILE A 331 -16.24 -16.81 -6.72
CA ILE A 331 -15.06 -15.98 -6.95
C ILE A 331 -13.84 -16.55 -6.23
N GLY A 332 -12.69 -16.53 -6.91
CA GLY A 332 -11.42 -17.06 -6.42
C GLY A 332 -10.29 -16.05 -6.60
N SER A 333 -9.35 -16.02 -5.65
CA SER A 333 -8.15 -15.19 -5.73
C SER A 333 -7.00 -15.80 -4.93
N ASP A 334 -5.83 -15.17 -4.97
CA ASP A 334 -4.70 -15.45 -4.08
C ASP A 334 -4.07 -14.13 -3.61
N GLN A 335 -3.66 -14.06 -2.34
CA GLN A 335 -2.93 -12.90 -1.81
C GLN A 335 -1.76 -13.31 -0.90
N THR A 336 -1.14 -14.45 -1.23
CA THR A 336 0.20 -14.81 -0.70
C THR A 336 1.27 -13.82 -1.16
N SER A 337 2.46 -13.84 -0.58
CA SER A 337 3.51 -12.83 -0.86
C SER A 337 4.48 -13.28 -1.95
N LEU A 338 3.96 -13.53 -3.16
CA LEU A 338 4.75 -13.99 -4.32
C LEU A 338 5.63 -12.91 -4.96
N HIS A 339 5.67 -11.70 -4.41
CA HIS A 339 6.73 -10.72 -4.68
C HIS A 339 8.07 -11.09 -4.00
N ASN A 340 8.05 -12.04 -3.04
CA ASN A 340 9.23 -12.58 -2.38
C ASN A 340 9.06 -14.09 -2.06
N PRO A 341 8.91 -14.94 -3.08
CA PRO A 341 8.52 -16.35 -2.92
C PRO A 341 9.58 -17.20 -2.20
N TRP A 342 10.85 -16.78 -2.21
CA TRP A 342 11.98 -17.59 -1.73
C TRP A 342 12.37 -17.31 -0.27
N ALA A 343 11.83 -16.25 0.33
CA ALA A 343 12.17 -15.84 1.70
C ALA A 343 10.90 -15.69 2.57
N GLY A 344 10.05 -16.72 2.54
CA GLY A 344 8.88 -16.84 3.41
C GLY A 344 7.62 -16.17 2.88
N GLY A 345 7.60 -15.80 1.60
CA GLY A 345 6.41 -15.22 0.97
C GLY A 345 5.36 -16.25 0.52
N TYR A 346 5.79 -17.48 0.22
CA TYR A 346 4.93 -18.58 -0.22
C TYR A 346 5.44 -19.91 0.35
N TYR A 347 4.53 -20.75 0.82
CA TYR A 347 4.85 -21.98 1.54
C TYR A 347 4.46 -23.23 0.73
N PRO A 348 5.34 -24.23 0.63
CA PRO A 348 5.04 -25.44 -0.12
C PRO A 348 3.92 -26.26 0.52
N ALA A 349 3.08 -26.89 -0.30
CA ALA A 349 2.01 -27.78 0.18
C ALA A 349 2.57 -29.14 0.60
N GLY A 350 1.91 -29.80 1.56
CA GLY A 350 2.33 -31.09 2.10
C GLY A 350 3.51 -31.03 3.08
N GLN A 351 3.87 -29.83 3.55
CA GLN A 351 4.84 -29.60 4.63
C GLN A 351 4.19 -28.68 5.66
N THR A 352 4.61 -28.82 6.92
CA THR A 352 4.22 -27.89 7.98
C THR A 352 4.91 -26.53 7.79
N PHE A 353 4.38 -25.50 8.47
CA PHE A 353 4.97 -24.17 8.47
C PHE A 353 6.38 -24.19 9.06
N GLU A 354 6.61 -24.93 10.13
CA GLU A 354 7.89 -25.09 10.81
C GLU A 354 8.91 -25.82 9.93
N GLU A 355 8.53 -26.95 9.32
CA GLU A 355 9.41 -27.69 8.39
C GLU A 355 9.81 -26.81 7.21
N SER A 356 8.87 -26.04 6.66
CA SER A 356 9.12 -25.11 5.57
C SER A 356 10.10 -23.99 5.97
N ASN A 357 9.98 -23.46 7.18
CA ASN A 357 10.91 -22.44 7.69
C ASN A 357 12.33 -23.01 7.89
N THR A 358 12.44 -24.23 8.42
CA THR A 358 13.73 -24.94 8.53
C THR A 358 14.32 -25.18 7.14
N MET A 359 13.53 -25.70 6.19
CA MET A 359 13.97 -25.94 4.81
C MET A 359 14.43 -24.66 4.12
N MET A 360 13.72 -23.55 4.29
CA MET A 360 14.09 -22.25 3.72
C MET A 360 15.46 -21.78 4.23
N ALA A 361 15.80 -22.03 5.49
CA ALA A 361 17.07 -21.63 6.09
C ALA A 361 18.22 -22.59 5.76
N GLU A 362 17.98 -23.90 5.85
CA GLU A 362 19.02 -24.92 5.76
C GLU A 362 19.21 -25.46 4.34
N ASN A 363 18.17 -25.42 3.50
CA ASN A 363 18.19 -25.93 2.12
C ASN A 363 17.33 -25.07 1.17
N PRO A 364 17.75 -23.81 0.92
CA PRO A 364 16.97 -22.85 0.15
C PRO A 364 16.68 -23.28 -1.31
N GLU A 365 17.57 -24.05 -1.93
CA GLU A 365 17.34 -24.57 -3.28
C GLU A 365 16.21 -25.60 -3.31
N LEU A 366 16.17 -26.51 -2.32
CA LEU A 366 15.05 -27.45 -2.18
C LEU A 366 13.74 -26.72 -1.84
N PHE A 367 13.79 -25.70 -0.98
CA PHE A 367 12.61 -24.87 -0.67
C PHE A 367 12.03 -24.25 -1.95
N LYS A 368 12.90 -23.67 -2.79
CA LYS A 368 12.52 -23.09 -4.08
C LYS A 368 11.90 -24.12 -5.02
N GLU A 369 12.48 -25.32 -5.14
CA GLU A 369 11.92 -26.41 -5.93
C GLU A 369 10.50 -26.77 -5.46
N LYS A 370 10.30 -26.89 -4.14
CA LYS A 370 9.01 -27.23 -3.53
C LYS A 370 7.96 -26.14 -3.68
N VAL A 371 8.36 -24.87 -3.60
CA VAL A 371 7.49 -23.72 -3.91
C VAL A 371 7.03 -23.78 -5.36
N GLN A 372 7.94 -24.03 -6.31
CA GLN A 372 7.58 -24.13 -7.74
C GLN A 372 6.67 -25.32 -8.02
N GLU A 373 6.90 -26.48 -7.38
CA GLU A 373 6.00 -27.64 -7.43
C GLU A 373 4.59 -27.28 -6.94
N THR A 374 4.51 -26.55 -5.83
CA THR A 374 3.25 -26.10 -5.23
C THR A 374 2.53 -25.10 -6.12
N LEU A 375 3.24 -24.17 -6.78
CA LEU A 375 2.65 -23.23 -7.74
C LEU A 375 2.00 -23.94 -8.92
N ARG A 376 2.64 -24.99 -9.45
CA ARG A 376 2.06 -25.82 -10.53
C ARG A 376 0.77 -26.51 -10.08
N ARG A 377 0.76 -27.08 -8.87
CA ARG A 377 -0.44 -27.69 -8.28
C ARG A 377 -1.56 -26.67 -8.04
N HIS A 378 -1.21 -25.51 -7.50
CA HIS A 378 -2.17 -24.43 -7.24
C HIS A 378 -2.88 -23.99 -8.52
N ALA A 379 -2.10 -23.69 -9.57
CA ALA A 379 -2.64 -23.33 -10.88
C ALA A 379 -3.52 -24.45 -11.46
N ALA A 380 -3.08 -25.72 -11.38
CA ALA A 380 -3.87 -26.85 -11.87
C ALA A 380 -5.23 -26.97 -11.15
N ALA A 381 -5.28 -26.73 -9.84
CA ALA A 381 -6.54 -26.75 -9.09
C ALA A 381 -7.45 -25.58 -9.48
N ILE A 382 -6.92 -24.37 -9.64
CA ILE A 382 -7.66 -23.21 -10.16
C ILE A 382 -8.21 -23.49 -11.57
N ASN A 383 -7.42 -24.13 -12.45
CA ASN A 383 -7.85 -24.50 -13.80
C ASN A 383 -9.09 -25.42 -13.77
N LYS A 384 -9.16 -26.37 -12.82
CA LYS A 384 -10.34 -27.25 -12.68
C LYS A 384 -11.57 -26.50 -12.21
N HIS A 385 -11.43 -25.58 -11.25
CA HIS A 385 -12.54 -24.77 -10.73
C HIS A 385 -13.07 -23.75 -11.74
N THR A 386 -12.17 -23.13 -12.50
CA THR A 386 -12.52 -22.16 -13.54
C THR A 386 -13.19 -22.85 -14.74
N ALA A 387 -12.78 -24.08 -15.08
CA ALA A 387 -13.50 -24.93 -16.03
C ALA A 387 -14.95 -25.26 -15.60
N LYS A 388 -15.24 -25.20 -14.28
CA LYS A 388 -16.58 -25.36 -13.69
C LYS A 388 -17.33 -24.02 -13.51
N GLY A 389 -16.75 -22.90 -13.94
CA GLY A 389 -17.39 -21.57 -13.91
C GLY A 389 -17.00 -20.68 -12.73
N THR A 390 -15.95 -21.02 -11.97
CA THR A 390 -15.38 -20.10 -10.96
C THR A 390 -14.74 -18.90 -11.66
N TYR A 391 -15.02 -17.69 -11.19
CA TYR A 391 -14.31 -16.49 -11.64
C TYR A 391 -13.05 -16.28 -10.80
N PHE A 392 -11.89 -16.60 -11.37
CA PHE A 392 -10.59 -16.37 -10.73
C PHE A 392 -9.94 -15.10 -11.24
N PHE A 393 -9.31 -14.35 -10.34
CA PHE A 393 -8.50 -13.18 -10.68
C PHE A 393 -7.22 -13.11 -9.82
N ASP A 394 -6.14 -12.63 -10.40
CA ASP A 394 -4.88 -12.36 -9.68
C ASP A 394 -4.98 -11.06 -8.88
N TYR A 395 -4.61 -11.06 -7.60
CA TYR A 395 -4.73 -9.88 -6.72
C TYR A 395 -3.56 -8.90 -6.82
N GLY A 396 -2.75 -8.99 -7.87
CA GLY A 396 -1.57 -8.16 -8.07
C GLY A 396 -0.45 -8.49 -7.09
N ASN A 397 -0.33 -9.76 -6.70
CA ASN A 397 0.71 -10.29 -5.81
C ASN A 397 1.81 -11.07 -6.55
N ALA A 398 1.78 -11.05 -7.89
CA ALA A 398 2.65 -11.80 -8.80
C ALA A 398 2.39 -13.31 -8.87
N PHE A 399 1.19 -13.80 -8.50
CA PHE A 399 0.86 -15.22 -8.60
C PHE A 399 1.00 -15.76 -10.02
N LEU A 400 0.35 -15.14 -11.00
CA LEU A 400 0.42 -15.62 -12.38
C LEU A 400 1.84 -15.56 -12.96
N LEU A 401 2.60 -14.53 -12.58
CA LEU A 401 3.99 -14.33 -13.03
C LEU A 401 4.93 -15.40 -12.45
N GLU A 402 4.88 -15.65 -11.15
CA GLU A 402 5.71 -16.69 -10.53
C GLU A 402 5.25 -18.09 -10.92
N ALA A 403 3.95 -18.31 -11.07
CA ALA A 403 3.41 -19.57 -11.58
C ALA A 403 3.88 -19.83 -13.01
N SER A 404 3.89 -18.83 -13.90
CA SER A 404 4.43 -19.00 -15.25
C SER A 404 5.93 -19.27 -15.25
N ARG A 405 6.70 -18.59 -14.39
CA ARG A 405 8.14 -18.86 -14.19
C ARG A 405 8.40 -20.28 -13.68
N ALA A 406 7.47 -20.83 -12.89
CA ALA A 406 7.51 -22.21 -12.40
C ALA A 406 7.03 -23.27 -13.43
N GLY A 407 6.61 -22.84 -14.62
CA GLY A 407 6.08 -23.72 -15.67
C GLY A 407 4.64 -24.19 -15.44
N ALA A 408 3.85 -23.44 -14.67
CA ALA A 408 2.44 -23.74 -14.46
C ALA A 408 1.59 -23.37 -15.69
N ASP A 409 0.46 -24.06 -15.85
CA ASP A 409 -0.48 -23.88 -16.96
C ASP A 409 -1.38 -22.65 -16.76
N VAL A 410 -0.78 -21.46 -16.76
CA VAL A 410 -1.45 -20.17 -16.52
C VAL A 410 -1.42 -19.22 -17.72
N MET A 411 -0.78 -19.62 -18.82
CA MET A 411 -0.70 -18.84 -20.05
C MET A 411 -1.95 -19.05 -20.91
N ALA A 412 -2.46 -17.98 -21.53
CA ALA A 412 -3.58 -18.08 -22.45
C ALA A 412 -3.25 -18.96 -23.66
N GLU A 413 -4.23 -19.69 -24.19
CA GLU A 413 -4.05 -20.48 -25.42
C GLU A 413 -3.71 -19.59 -26.63
N ASN A 414 -4.34 -18.41 -26.69
CA ASN A 414 -4.13 -17.39 -27.71
C ASN A 414 -3.69 -16.08 -27.03
N PRO A 415 -2.42 -15.97 -26.59
CA PRO A 415 -1.95 -14.78 -25.90
C PRO A 415 -1.98 -13.59 -26.86
N THR A 416 -2.56 -12.49 -26.40
CA THR A 416 -2.52 -11.19 -27.11
C THR A 416 -1.71 -10.20 -26.30
N LEU A 417 -1.23 -9.14 -26.96
CA LEU A 417 -0.43 -8.12 -26.29
C LEU A 417 -1.21 -7.52 -25.12
N GLY A 418 -0.71 -7.70 -23.89
CA GLY A 418 -1.36 -7.23 -22.68
C GLY A 418 -2.32 -8.22 -22.01
N ARG A 419 -2.60 -9.36 -22.64
CA ARG A 419 -3.45 -10.44 -22.12
C ARG A 419 -2.78 -11.79 -22.39
N GLU A 420 -1.65 -11.99 -21.72
CA GLU A 420 -0.82 -13.19 -21.89
C GLU A 420 -1.27 -14.36 -21.01
N PHE A 421 -1.97 -14.09 -19.90
CA PHE A 421 -2.41 -15.11 -18.94
C PHE A 421 -3.87 -15.54 -19.17
N LYS A 422 -4.22 -16.75 -18.72
CA LYS A 422 -5.60 -17.29 -18.73
C LYS A 422 -6.56 -16.46 -17.88
N TYR A 423 -6.03 -15.88 -16.81
CA TYR A 423 -6.81 -15.14 -15.82
C TYR A 423 -6.39 -13.68 -15.81
N PRO A 424 -7.35 -12.75 -15.72
CA PRO A 424 -7.02 -11.34 -15.57
C PRO A 424 -6.50 -11.08 -14.15
N SER A 425 -5.68 -10.05 -13.98
CA SER A 425 -5.54 -9.45 -12.65
C SER A 425 -6.77 -8.61 -12.30
N TYR A 426 -7.02 -8.40 -11.01
CA TYR A 426 -8.14 -7.58 -10.55
C TYR A 426 -8.10 -6.17 -11.13
N VAL A 427 -6.93 -5.61 -11.46
CA VAL A 427 -6.88 -4.32 -12.15
C VAL A 427 -7.28 -4.43 -13.61
N GLN A 428 -6.93 -5.51 -14.30
CA GLN A 428 -7.27 -5.69 -15.71
C GLN A 428 -8.76 -5.71 -15.96
N ASP A 429 -9.51 -6.41 -15.10
CA ASP A 429 -10.94 -6.66 -15.34
C ASP A 429 -11.86 -5.88 -14.39
N ILE A 430 -11.40 -5.53 -13.19
CA ILE A 430 -12.21 -4.86 -12.16
C ILE A 430 -11.77 -3.41 -11.97
N MET A 431 -10.62 -3.17 -11.33
CA MET A 431 -10.28 -1.82 -10.83
C MET A 431 -9.97 -0.83 -11.95
N GLY A 432 -9.27 -1.25 -13.01
CA GLY A 432 -8.99 -0.40 -14.17
C GLY A 432 -10.30 0.04 -14.83
N PRO A 433 -11.08 -0.89 -15.40
CA PRO A 433 -12.29 -0.56 -16.15
C PRO A 433 -13.42 0.05 -15.31
N MET A 434 -13.55 -0.32 -14.03
CA MET A 434 -14.70 0.09 -13.21
C MET A 434 -14.37 1.25 -12.25
N CYS A 435 -13.10 1.53 -11.97
CA CYS A 435 -12.68 2.59 -11.05
C CYS A 435 -11.70 3.57 -11.72
N PHE A 436 -10.47 3.15 -11.99
CA PHE A 436 -9.38 4.05 -12.38
C PHE A 436 -9.64 4.76 -13.71
N ASP A 437 -10.23 4.07 -14.67
CA ASP A 437 -10.57 4.68 -15.96
C ASP A 437 -11.63 5.80 -15.78
N TYR A 438 -12.38 5.81 -14.68
CA TYR A 438 -13.30 6.91 -14.31
C TYR A 438 -12.72 7.89 -13.28
N GLY A 439 -11.44 7.75 -12.91
CA GLY A 439 -10.77 8.60 -11.91
C GLY A 439 -10.98 8.18 -10.46
N PHE A 440 -11.77 7.15 -10.18
CA PHE A 440 -11.98 6.67 -8.81
C PHE A 440 -10.73 5.96 -8.30
N GLY A 441 -10.25 6.40 -7.16
CA GLY A 441 -9.13 5.78 -6.47
C GLY A 441 -9.01 6.26 -5.03
N PRO A 442 -8.01 5.79 -4.28
CA PRO A 442 -7.92 6.00 -2.85
C PRO A 442 -7.84 7.49 -2.51
N PHE A 443 -8.80 7.96 -1.74
CA PHE A 443 -8.80 9.27 -1.12
C PHE A 443 -8.85 9.06 0.40
N ARG A 444 -7.76 9.44 1.08
CA ARG A 444 -7.64 9.24 2.53
C ARG A 444 -7.33 10.55 3.22
N TRP A 445 -7.71 10.61 4.49
CA TRP A 445 -7.41 11.76 5.32
C TRP A 445 -7.09 11.35 6.76
N VAL A 446 -6.40 12.23 7.46
CA VAL A 446 -6.05 12.12 8.88
C VAL A 446 -6.43 13.40 9.60
N CYS A 447 -7.23 13.29 10.66
CA CYS A 447 -7.56 14.39 11.55
C CYS A 447 -6.37 14.68 12.46
N SER A 448 -5.65 15.77 12.16
CA SER A 448 -4.39 16.10 12.84
C SER A 448 -4.58 16.56 14.30
N SER A 449 -5.82 16.78 14.73
CA SER A 449 -6.19 16.99 16.13
C SER A 449 -6.07 15.72 16.98
N GLY A 450 -6.07 14.53 16.36
CA GLY A 450 -6.11 13.24 17.05
C GLY A 450 -7.46 12.92 17.71
N LYS A 451 -8.51 13.73 17.47
CA LYS A 451 -9.83 13.58 18.10
C LYS A 451 -10.76 12.65 17.30
N PRO A 452 -11.34 11.60 17.92
CA PRO A 452 -12.34 10.76 17.26
C PRO A 452 -13.57 11.54 16.78
N GLU A 453 -13.93 12.64 17.47
CA GLU A 453 -15.08 13.48 17.09
C GLU A 453 -14.86 14.20 15.76
N ASP A 454 -13.62 14.59 15.45
CA ASP A 454 -13.28 15.18 14.15
C ASP A 454 -13.35 14.12 13.04
N LEU A 455 -13.00 12.87 13.34
CA LEU A 455 -13.15 11.76 12.40
C LEU A 455 -14.61 11.47 12.10
N GLN A 456 -15.47 11.45 13.11
CA GLN A 456 -16.92 11.29 12.90
C GLN A 456 -17.49 12.41 12.03
N LYS A 457 -17.13 13.67 12.31
CA LYS A 457 -17.60 14.81 11.50
C LYS A 457 -17.09 14.76 10.07
N THR A 458 -15.84 14.35 9.86
CA THR A 458 -15.30 14.20 8.50
C THR A 458 -15.96 13.03 7.75
N ASP A 459 -16.31 11.93 8.43
CA ASP A 459 -17.13 10.86 7.85
C ASP A 459 -18.51 11.40 7.41
N ASP A 460 -19.18 12.17 8.28
CA ASP A 460 -20.50 12.76 7.99
C ASP A 460 -20.44 13.75 6.81
N ILE A 461 -19.43 14.62 6.78
CA ILE A 461 -19.22 15.59 5.68
C ILE A 461 -18.95 14.86 4.37
N ALA A 462 -18.05 13.87 4.35
CA ALA A 462 -17.74 13.12 3.15
C ALA A 462 -18.96 12.35 2.63
N CYS A 463 -19.74 11.75 3.53
CA CYS A 463 -20.99 11.08 3.20
C CYS A 463 -21.99 12.05 2.54
N ALA A 464 -22.25 13.20 3.18
CA ALA A 464 -23.18 14.20 2.67
C ALA A 464 -22.78 14.74 1.28
N VAL A 465 -21.48 14.97 1.05
CA VAL A 465 -20.96 15.40 -0.26
C VAL A 465 -21.24 14.33 -1.33
N LEU A 466 -20.92 13.06 -1.05
CA LEU A 466 -21.14 11.97 -2.00
C LEU A 466 -22.63 11.71 -2.27
N GLU A 467 -23.49 11.79 -1.24
CA GLU A 467 -24.94 11.66 -1.36
C GLU A 467 -25.57 12.77 -2.20
N GLU A 468 -25.02 13.98 -2.15
CA GLU A 468 -25.48 15.06 -3.02
C GLU A 468 -24.98 14.88 -4.46
N MET A 469 -23.71 14.49 -4.62
CA MET A 469 -23.12 14.25 -5.95
C MET A 469 -23.84 13.14 -6.71
N VAL A 470 -24.17 12.03 -6.06
CA VAL A 470 -24.76 10.86 -6.73
C VAL A 470 -26.14 11.15 -7.34
N LYS A 471 -26.86 12.18 -6.86
CA LYS A 471 -28.17 12.58 -7.41
C LYS A 471 -28.08 13.13 -8.83
N ASN A 472 -26.96 13.77 -9.16
CA ASN A 472 -26.75 14.48 -10.43
C ASN A 472 -25.58 13.91 -11.24
N SER A 473 -24.95 12.80 -10.79
CA SER A 473 -23.82 12.20 -11.48
C SER A 473 -24.29 11.30 -12.64
N PRO A 474 -23.48 11.14 -13.70
CA PRO A 474 -23.79 10.23 -14.79
C PRO A 474 -23.86 8.77 -14.34
N GLU A 475 -24.64 7.98 -15.06
CA GLU A 475 -24.91 6.57 -14.76
C GLU A 475 -23.62 5.76 -14.61
N GLU A 476 -22.61 6.05 -15.43
CA GLU A 476 -21.31 5.37 -15.47
C GLU A 476 -20.56 5.39 -14.13
N ILE A 477 -20.76 6.44 -13.32
CA ILE A 477 -20.02 6.63 -12.06
C ILE A 477 -20.90 6.47 -10.81
N GLN A 478 -22.22 6.42 -10.97
CA GLN A 478 -23.15 6.27 -9.84
C GLN A 478 -22.87 5.02 -9.01
N GLN A 479 -22.51 3.90 -9.65
CA GLN A 479 -22.26 2.65 -8.93
C GLN A 479 -21.08 2.79 -7.96
N GLN A 480 -19.95 3.35 -8.41
CA GLN A 480 -18.78 3.55 -7.55
C GLN A 480 -19.09 4.54 -6.42
N MET A 481 -19.86 5.61 -6.68
CA MET A 481 -20.31 6.51 -5.62
C MET A 481 -21.15 5.79 -4.57
N LYS A 482 -22.12 4.97 -4.98
CA LYS A 482 -22.98 4.20 -4.06
C LYS A 482 -22.19 3.24 -3.17
N ASP A 483 -21.20 2.54 -3.74
CA ASP A 483 -20.35 1.64 -2.96
C ASP A 483 -19.56 2.40 -1.88
N ASN A 484 -19.05 3.59 -2.21
CA ASN A 484 -18.29 4.42 -1.28
C ASN A 484 -19.16 5.13 -0.23
N ILE A 485 -20.42 5.45 -0.57
CA ILE A 485 -21.43 5.92 0.39
C ILE A 485 -21.77 4.80 1.39
N GLN A 486 -21.99 3.58 0.90
CA GLN A 486 -22.26 2.43 1.76
C GLN A 486 -21.06 2.16 2.70
N TRP A 487 -19.84 2.23 2.16
CA TRP A 487 -18.62 2.10 2.94
C TRP A 487 -18.52 3.13 4.06
N ILE A 488 -18.64 4.43 3.75
CA ILE A 488 -18.41 5.48 4.73
C ILE A 488 -19.45 5.43 5.86
N LYS A 489 -20.70 5.07 5.55
CA LYS A 489 -21.76 4.84 6.55
C LYS A 489 -21.43 3.71 7.52
N GLY A 490 -20.82 2.64 7.04
CA GLY A 490 -20.44 1.47 7.86
C GLY A 490 -19.04 1.53 8.45
N ALA A 491 -18.21 2.52 8.12
CA ALA A 491 -16.78 2.50 8.44
C ALA A 491 -16.50 2.55 9.96
N GLN A 492 -17.31 3.30 10.71
CA GLN A 492 -17.23 3.39 12.18
C GLN A 492 -17.61 2.08 12.87
N GLU A 493 -18.66 1.42 12.42
CA GLU A 493 -19.14 0.14 12.98
C GLU A 493 -18.09 -0.97 12.87
N ASN A 494 -17.25 -0.89 11.84
CA ASN A 494 -16.18 -1.85 11.59
C ASN A 494 -14.93 -1.66 12.46
N LYS A 495 -14.79 -0.55 13.20
CA LYS A 495 -13.69 -0.28 14.15
C LYS A 495 -12.29 -0.52 13.58
N LEU A 496 -12.03 0.00 12.38
CA LEU A 496 -10.78 -0.24 11.64
C LEU A 496 -9.66 0.79 11.91
N VAL A 497 -9.93 1.80 12.75
CA VAL A 497 -8.98 2.87 13.07
C VAL A 497 -7.88 2.33 13.98
N VAL A 498 -6.62 2.54 13.59
CA VAL A 498 -5.42 2.18 14.36
C VAL A 498 -4.41 3.31 14.23
N GLY A 499 -3.82 3.74 15.35
CA GLY A 499 -2.94 4.91 15.39
C GLY A 499 -3.72 6.21 15.24
N SER A 500 -3.37 7.01 14.24
CA SER A 500 -4.03 8.28 13.94
C SER A 500 -5.51 8.13 13.56
N GLN A 501 -6.28 9.19 13.84
CA GLN A 501 -7.69 9.28 13.47
C GLN A 501 -7.81 9.50 11.96
N ALA A 502 -7.99 8.41 11.22
CA ALA A 502 -7.88 8.39 9.77
C ALA A 502 -9.03 7.64 9.12
N ARG A 503 -9.33 8.02 7.87
CA ARG A 503 -10.32 7.35 7.02
C ARG A 503 -9.86 7.31 5.57
N ILE A 504 -10.45 6.40 4.81
CA ILE A 504 -10.29 6.24 3.37
C ILE A 504 -11.64 5.96 2.71
N LEU A 505 -11.79 6.36 1.46
CA LEU A 505 -12.79 5.91 0.50
C LEU A 505 -12.24 6.10 -0.92
N TYR A 506 -12.99 5.71 -1.96
CA TYR A 506 -12.67 6.06 -3.33
C TYR A 506 -13.52 7.23 -3.84
N ALA A 507 -12.87 8.17 -4.50
CA ALA A 507 -13.52 9.31 -5.15
C ALA A 507 -12.78 9.69 -6.45
N ASP A 508 -13.54 10.22 -7.42
CA ASP A 508 -13.03 10.81 -8.66
C ASP A 508 -12.54 12.25 -8.45
N ALA A 509 -12.09 12.92 -9.51
CA ALA A 509 -11.51 14.28 -9.41
C ALA A 509 -12.47 15.25 -8.70
N GLU A 510 -13.73 15.26 -9.12
CA GLU A 510 -14.75 16.15 -8.56
C GLU A 510 -15.07 15.80 -7.10
N GLY A 511 -15.21 14.51 -6.79
CA GLY A 511 -15.45 14.04 -5.43
C GLY A 511 -14.33 14.41 -4.47
N ARG A 512 -13.06 14.18 -4.87
CA ARG A 512 -11.89 14.55 -4.06
C ARG A 512 -11.87 16.05 -3.76
N MET A 513 -12.07 16.88 -4.79
CA MET A 513 -12.07 18.34 -4.63
C MET A 513 -13.21 18.82 -3.73
N LYS A 514 -14.44 18.33 -3.94
CA LYS A 514 -15.61 18.76 -3.14
C LYS A 514 -15.51 18.33 -1.68
N ILE A 515 -15.04 17.12 -1.40
CA ILE A 515 -14.82 16.66 -0.03
C ILE A 515 -13.72 17.49 0.64
N ALA A 516 -12.59 17.70 -0.05
CA ALA A 516 -11.49 18.52 0.46
C ALA A 516 -11.91 19.98 0.74
N GLU A 517 -12.67 20.60 -0.16
CA GLU A 517 -13.22 21.95 0.03
C GLU A 517 -14.17 22.00 1.23
N ALA A 518 -15.04 21.01 1.39
CA ALA A 518 -15.95 20.92 2.53
C ALA A 518 -15.20 20.76 3.86
N PHE A 519 -14.14 19.93 3.90
CA PHE A 519 -13.26 19.83 5.06
C PHE A 519 -12.57 21.16 5.36
N ASN A 520 -11.97 21.81 4.35
CA ASN A 520 -11.28 23.08 4.53
C ASN A 520 -12.23 24.16 5.07
N LYS A 521 -13.48 24.20 4.59
CA LYS A 521 -14.52 25.10 5.11
C LYS A 521 -14.89 24.78 6.55
N ALA A 522 -15.06 23.51 6.91
CA ALA A 522 -15.36 23.10 8.28
C ALA A 522 -14.22 23.48 9.25
N ILE A 523 -12.97 23.38 8.81
CA ILE A 523 -11.79 23.85 9.57
C ILE A 523 -11.84 25.37 9.75
N LYS A 524 -12.10 26.12 8.68
CA LYS A 524 -12.23 27.60 8.71
C LYS A 524 -13.32 28.06 9.68
N ASN A 525 -14.41 27.30 9.79
CA ASN A 525 -15.52 27.55 10.71
C ASN A 525 -15.25 27.10 12.16
N GLY A 526 -14.14 26.41 12.43
CA GLY A 526 -13.82 25.86 13.75
C GLY A 526 -14.65 24.64 14.14
N GLU A 527 -15.27 23.97 13.17
CA GLU A 527 -16.11 22.78 13.40
C GLU A 527 -15.27 21.52 13.62
N ILE A 528 -14.10 21.43 12.98
CA ILE A 528 -13.09 20.37 13.10
C ILE A 528 -11.68 20.96 13.13
N GLY A 529 -10.69 20.21 13.63
CA GLY A 529 -9.26 20.57 13.51
C GLY A 529 -8.67 20.32 12.11
N PRO A 530 -7.41 20.73 11.86
CA PRO A 530 -6.78 20.59 10.55
C PRO A 530 -6.72 19.13 10.07
N VAL A 531 -6.80 18.93 8.76
CA VAL A 531 -6.90 17.60 8.14
C VAL A 531 -5.77 17.41 7.13
N VAL A 532 -5.08 16.28 7.21
CA VAL A 532 -4.06 15.88 6.25
C VAL A 532 -4.69 14.96 5.21
N LEU A 533 -4.79 15.40 3.97
CA LEU A 533 -5.17 14.56 2.84
C LEU A 533 -3.97 13.76 2.32
N GLY A 534 -4.24 12.62 1.72
CA GLY A 534 -3.29 11.86 0.93
C GLY A 534 -3.97 10.71 0.20
N ARG A 535 -3.18 9.73 -0.24
CA ARG A 535 -3.67 8.52 -0.90
C ARG A 535 -2.66 7.37 -0.84
N ASP A 536 -3.11 6.19 -1.25
CA ASP A 536 -2.17 5.16 -1.65
C ASP A 536 -1.51 5.53 -2.97
N HIS A 537 -0.41 4.87 -3.32
CA HIS A 537 0.14 5.01 -4.68
C HIS A 537 -0.66 4.13 -5.67
N HIS A 538 -1.44 3.15 -5.17
CA HIS A 538 -2.42 2.39 -5.94
C HIS A 538 -3.60 3.27 -6.41
N ASP A 539 -3.35 4.13 -7.39
CA ASP A 539 -4.29 5.14 -7.87
C ASP A 539 -4.20 5.34 -9.39
N VAL A 540 -5.14 6.10 -9.94
CA VAL A 540 -5.32 6.40 -11.36
C VAL A 540 -4.05 6.90 -12.05
N SER A 541 -3.30 7.82 -11.43
CA SER A 541 -2.15 8.50 -12.05
C SER A 541 -0.82 8.25 -11.36
N GLY A 542 -0.86 7.83 -10.10
CA GLY A 542 0.34 7.78 -9.25
C GLY A 542 1.33 6.70 -9.63
N THR A 543 0.92 5.65 -10.36
CA THR A 543 1.75 4.45 -10.51
C THR A 543 1.72 3.90 -11.93
N ASP A 544 2.90 3.60 -12.47
CA ASP A 544 3.08 2.75 -13.63
C ASP A 544 3.54 1.36 -13.16
N SER A 545 2.70 0.35 -13.40
CA SER A 545 2.94 -1.05 -13.02
C SER A 545 2.28 -1.99 -14.03
N PRO A 546 3.05 -2.63 -14.94
CA PRO A 546 2.50 -3.44 -16.02
C PRO A 546 1.73 -4.67 -15.55
N TYR A 547 1.97 -5.11 -14.31
CA TYR A 547 1.32 -6.28 -13.71
C TYR A 547 0.18 -5.90 -12.75
N ARG A 548 -0.02 -4.60 -12.46
CA ARG A 548 -1.07 -4.15 -11.56
C ARG A 548 -1.71 -2.85 -12.04
N GLU A 549 -1.31 -1.67 -11.58
CA GLU A 549 -2.04 -0.40 -11.80
C GLU A 549 -2.26 -0.04 -13.29
N THR A 550 -1.34 -0.43 -14.17
CA THR A 550 -1.42 -0.16 -15.62
C THR A 550 -1.54 -1.45 -16.44
N SER A 551 -1.96 -2.54 -15.82
CA SER A 551 -2.14 -3.82 -16.50
C SER A 551 -3.30 -3.83 -17.52
N ASN A 552 -4.24 -2.90 -17.41
CA ASN A 552 -5.33 -2.67 -18.36
C ASN A 552 -4.96 -1.68 -19.49
N ILE A 553 -3.67 -1.39 -19.69
CA ILE A 553 -3.16 -0.52 -20.75
C ILE A 553 -2.56 -1.38 -21.86
N TYR A 554 -3.16 -1.32 -23.05
CA TYR A 554 -2.90 -2.24 -24.16
C TYR A 554 -2.16 -1.63 -25.35
N ASP A 555 -1.87 -0.31 -25.32
CA ASP A 555 -1.13 0.39 -26.37
C ASP A 555 0.39 0.15 -26.33
N GLY A 556 0.85 -0.74 -25.44
CA GLY A 556 2.26 -1.03 -25.19
C GLY A 556 2.91 -0.13 -24.14
N SER A 557 2.28 0.99 -23.76
CA SER A 557 2.86 1.96 -22.83
C SER A 557 2.86 1.52 -21.37
N ARG A 558 2.26 0.36 -21.03
CA ARG A 558 2.21 -0.16 -19.64
C ARG A 558 3.59 -0.36 -18.98
N PHE A 559 4.66 -0.45 -19.77
CA PHE A 559 6.05 -0.61 -19.33
C PHE A 559 6.81 0.71 -19.21
N THR A 560 6.22 1.85 -19.60
CA THR A 560 6.84 3.16 -19.40
C THR A 560 6.52 3.69 -18.00
N ALA A 561 7.27 4.70 -17.54
CA ALA A 561 7.11 5.30 -16.21
C ALA A 561 6.76 6.80 -16.26
N ASP A 562 6.41 7.30 -17.45
CA ASP A 562 6.20 8.73 -17.67
C ASP A 562 5.06 9.28 -16.81
N MET A 563 3.95 8.54 -16.69
CA MET A 563 2.76 8.99 -15.97
C MET A 563 3.08 9.22 -14.49
N ALA A 564 3.73 8.26 -13.83
CA ALA A 564 4.11 8.38 -12.42
C ALA A 564 5.09 9.54 -12.17
N ILE A 565 6.08 9.71 -13.06
CA ILE A 565 7.06 10.81 -12.97
C ILE A 565 6.41 12.17 -13.21
N HIS A 566 5.57 12.28 -14.24
CA HIS A 566 4.83 13.52 -14.50
C HIS A 566 3.85 13.84 -13.36
N ASN A 567 3.23 12.83 -12.74
CA ASN A 567 2.30 13.05 -11.64
C ASN A 567 2.96 13.76 -10.47
N VAL A 568 4.04 13.17 -9.93
CA VAL A 568 4.75 13.71 -8.76
C VAL A 568 5.35 15.10 -9.05
N ILE A 569 5.86 15.31 -10.26
CA ILE A 569 6.36 16.62 -10.70
C ILE A 569 5.20 17.63 -10.71
N GLY A 570 4.08 17.27 -11.31
CA GLY A 570 2.93 18.17 -11.44
C GLY A 570 2.22 18.45 -10.11
N ASP A 571 2.20 17.52 -9.16
CA ASP A 571 1.71 17.73 -7.80
C ASP A 571 2.59 18.74 -7.07
N SER A 572 3.92 18.64 -7.27
CA SER A 572 4.90 19.43 -6.53
C SER A 572 4.74 20.94 -6.72
N PHE A 573 4.38 21.40 -7.92
CA PHE A 573 4.17 22.82 -8.20
C PHE A 573 2.70 23.24 -8.21
N ARG A 574 1.79 22.36 -7.75
CA ARG A 574 0.36 22.65 -7.60
C ARG A 574 -0.10 22.71 -6.14
N GLY A 575 0.84 22.66 -5.20
CA GLY A 575 0.58 22.96 -3.79
C GLY A 575 0.43 21.75 -2.87
N ALA A 576 0.88 20.56 -3.29
CA ALA A 576 1.09 19.46 -2.37
C ALA A 576 1.96 19.89 -1.18
N THR A 577 1.65 19.43 0.03
CA THR A 577 2.48 19.73 1.21
C THR A 577 3.76 18.90 1.21
N TRP A 578 3.69 17.66 0.75
CA TRP A 578 4.86 16.88 0.35
C TRP A 578 4.50 15.97 -0.82
N VAL A 579 5.53 15.56 -1.56
CA VAL A 579 5.40 14.62 -2.67
C VAL A 579 6.41 13.49 -2.52
N SER A 580 6.12 12.33 -3.10
CA SER A 580 6.99 11.16 -3.04
C SER A 580 7.00 10.38 -4.35
N ILE A 581 8.16 9.85 -4.72
CA ILE A 581 8.34 8.92 -5.85
C ILE A 581 9.19 7.71 -5.43
N HIS A 582 8.65 6.52 -5.62
CA HIS A 582 9.19 5.27 -5.12
C HIS A 582 9.43 4.26 -6.25
N ASN A 583 10.35 3.33 -5.99
CA ASN A 583 10.61 2.16 -6.83
C ASN A 583 10.03 0.90 -6.18
N GLY A 584 9.19 0.19 -6.93
CA GLY A 584 8.80 -1.18 -6.67
C GLY A 584 7.53 -1.37 -5.84
N GLY A 585 6.77 -0.30 -5.59
CA GLY A 585 5.61 -0.32 -4.70
C GLY A 585 4.61 -1.42 -5.03
N GLY A 586 4.56 -2.43 -4.18
CA GLY A 586 3.52 -3.45 -4.16
C GLY A 586 3.75 -4.67 -5.04
N VAL A 587 4.19 -4.56 -6.29
CA VAL A 587 4.53 -5.76 -7.11
C VAL A 587 5.98 -6.23 -6.83
N GLY A 588 6.87 -5.33 -6.41
CA GLY A 588 8.26 -5.66 -6.10
C GLY A 588 9.26 -4.70 -6.73
N TRP A 589 10.47 -4.67 -6.19
CA TRP A 589 11.56 -3.78 -6.61
C TRP A 589 11.91 -3.93 -8.10
N GLY A 590 12.02 -2.81 -8.82
CA GLY A 590 12.37 -2.78 -10.25
C GLY A 590 11.20 -3.01 -11.21
N GLU A 591 10.05 -3.45 -10.72
CA GLU A 591 8.87 -3.75 -11.55
C GLU A 591 7.90 -2.56 -11.67
N VAL A 592 8.05 -1.52 -10.84
CA VAL A 592 7.06 -0.45 -10.65
C VAL A 592 7.73 0.88 -10.36
N ILE A 593 7.18 1.97 -10.91
CA ILE A 593 7.46 3.33 -10.42
C ILE A 593 6.15 3.91 -9.88
N ASN A 594 6.14 4.32 -8.62
CA ASN A 594 4.92 4.69 -7.90
C ASN A 594 5.09 5.95 -7.04
N GLY A 595 4.19 6.90 -7.18
CA GLY A 595 4.22 8.20 -6.51
C GLY A 595 2.94 8.54 -5.77
N GLY A 596 3.07 9.49 -4.86
CA GLY A 596 2.01 9.93 -3.96
C GLY A 596 2.28 11.31 -3.38
N PHE A 597 1.31 11.81 -2.63
CA PHE A 597 1.34 13.14 -2.03
C PHE A 597 0.74 13.11 -0.62
N GLY A 598 1.03 14.15 0.14
CA GLY A 598 0.20 14.57 1.26
C GLY A 598 -0.05 16.07 1.23
N MET A 599 -1.20 16.49 1.75
CA MET A 599 -1.65 17.89 1.74
C MET A 599 -2.34 18.25 3.05
N LEU A 600 -1.81 19.25 3.76
CA LEU A 600 -2.49 19.82 4.91
C LEU A 600 -3.57 20.81 4.47
N LEU A 601 -4.80 20.57 4.92
CA LEU A 601 -5.88 21.54 4.97
C LEU A 601 -5.87 22.20 6.35
N ASP A 602 -5.76 23.53 6.36
CA ASP A 602 -5.66 24.35 7.57
C ASP A 602 -6.77 25.41 7.65
N GLY A 603 -7.76 25.35 6.76
CA GLY A 603 -8.86 26.32 6.67
C GLY A 603 -8.52 27.61 5.92
N SER A 604 -7.28 27.75 5.43
CA SER A 604 -6.86 28.95 4.70
C SER A 604 -7.35 28.95 3.25
N ASP A 605 -7.42 30.15 2.68
CA ASP A 605 -7.72 30.34 1.26
C ASP A 605 -6.56 29.81 0.37
N ASP A 606 -5.32 29.77 0.90
CA ASP A 606 -4.18 29.14 0.23
C ASP A 606 -4.35 27.62 0.17
N ALA A 607 -4.84 26.96 1.22
CA ALA A 607 -5.19 25.54 1.15
C ALA A 607 -6.32 25.26 0.15
N ASP A 608 -7.35 26.12 0.10
CA ASP A 608 -8.46 26.01 -0.87
C ASP A 608 -8.00 26.11 -2.33
N ARG A 609 -7.12 27.06 -2.64
CA ARG A 609 -6.54 27.19 -3.98
C ARG A 609 -5.69 25.97 -4.35
N ARG A 610 -4.86 25.48 -3.41
CA ARG A 610 -3.94 24.34 -3.63
C ARG A 610 -4.70 23.02 -3.80
N LEU A 611 -5.72 22.74 -2.98
CA LEU A 611 -6.49 21.49 -3.10
C LEU A 611 -7.18 21.37 -4.47
N LYS A 612 -7.75 22.48 -4.99
CA LYS A 612 -8.41 22.50 -6.30
C LYS A 612 -7.40 22.25 -7.42
N SER A 613 -6.26 22.95 -7.38
CA SER A 613 -5.22 22.81 -8.41
C SER A 613 -4.57 21.42 -8.42
N MET A 614 -4.21 20.89 -7.25
CA MET A 614 -3.44 19.65 -7.13
C MET A 614 -4.32 18.43 -7.38
N LEU A 615 -5.48 18.31 -6.72
CA LEU A 615 -6.36 17.14 -6.86
C LEU A 615 -6.93 17.00 -8.28
N PHE A 616 -7.16 18.13 -8.97
CA PHE A 616 -7.54 18.10 -10.38
C PHE A 616 -6.45 17.49 -11.26
N TRP A 617 -5.18 17.84 -11.03
CA TRP A 617 -4.05 17.28 -11.76
C TRP A 617 -3.78 15.81 -11.40
N ASP A 618 -3.72 15.49 -10.11
CA ASP A 618 -3.41 14.16 -9.58
C ASP A 618 -4.38 13.08 -10.09
N VAL A 619 -5.61 13.46 -10.45
CA VAL A 619 -6.57 12.55 -11.07
C VAL A 619 -6.52 12.65 -12.60
N ASN A 620 -6.67 13.84 -13.17
CA ASN A 620 -6.87 13.97 -14.62
C ASN A 620 -5.60 13.69 -15.46
N ASN A 621 -4.40 13.72 -14.87
CA ASN A 621 -3.17 13.27 -15.53
C ASN A 621 -3.29 11.79 -15.97
N GLY A 622 -3.65 10.91 -15.04
CA GLY A 622 -3.82 9.48 -15.30
C GLY A 622 -5.03 9.19 -16.17
N ILE A 623 -6.15 9.90 -15.99
CA ILE A 623 -7.30 9.78 -16.92
C ILE A 623 -6.87 10.15 -18.34
N SER A 624 -6.09 11.22 -18.53
CA SER A 624 -5.59 11.63 -19.84
C SER A 624 -4.71 10.54 -20.47
N ARG A 625 -3.78 9.95 -19.70
CA ARG A 625 -2.93 8.84 -20.18
C ARG A 625 -3.78 7.61 -20.53
N ARG A 626 -4.67 7.19 -19.63
CA ARG A 626 -5.57 6.03 -19.83
C ARG A 626 -6.48 6.23 -21.04
N SER A 627 -6.96 7.45 -21.25
CA SER A 627 -7.73 7.83 -22.43
C SER A 627 -6.88 7.70 -23.68
N TRP A 628 -5.64 8.20 -23.69
CA TRP A 628 -4.72 8.06 -24.82
C TRP A 628 -4.44 6.59 -25.18
N ALA A 629 -4.36 5.72 -24.17
CA ALA A 629 -4.27 4.27 -24.33
C ALA A 629 -5.57 3.59 -24.81
N ARG A 630 -6.61 4.38 -25.12
CA ARG A 630 -7.92 3.97 -25.65
C ARG A 630 -8.83 3.25 -24.65
N ASN A 631 -8.65 3.47 -23.35
CA ASN A 631 -9.64 2.99 -22.37
C ASN A 631 -10.93 3.80 -22.46
N GLU A 632 -12.05 3.14 -22.74
CA GLU A 632 -13.35 3.77 -23.00
C GLU A 632 -13.82 4.64 -21.83
N GLY A 633 -13.75 4.13 -20.60
CA GLY A 633 -14.12 4.88 -19.39
C GLY A 633 -13.30 6.16 -19.22
N ALA A 634 -12.02 6.12 -19.59
CA ALA A 634 -11.12 7.27 -19.49
C ALA A 634 -11.37 8.31 -20.59
N VAL A 635 -11.71 7.87 -21.80
CA VAL A 635 -12.19 8.77 -22.87
C VAL A 635 -13.46 9.50 -22.43
N PHE A 636 -14.38 8.80 -21.78
CA PHE A 636 -15.59 9.42 -21.21
C PHE A 636 -15.23 10.44 -20.10
N ALA A 637 -14.45 10.03 -19.12
CA ALA A 637 -14.13 10.86 -17.96
C ALA A 637 -13.34 12.12 -18.35
N ILE A 638 -12.37 12.01 -19.28
CA ILE A 638 -11.56 13.17 -19.68
C ILE A 638 -12.34 14.19 -20.51
N LYS A 639 -13.31 13.75 -21.32
CA LYS A 639 -14.21 14.68 -22.05
C LYS A 639 -15.01 15.53 -21.08
N ARG A 640 -15.59 14.90 -20.06
CA ARG A 640 -16.30 15.61 -18.99
C ARG A 640 -15.39 16.56 -18.21
N ALA A 641 -14.14 16.17 -17.93
CA ALA A 641 -13.18 17.04 -17.28
C ALA A 641 -12.84 18.28 -18.13
N MET A 642 -12.70 18.14 -19.45
CA MET A 642 -12.49 19.27 -20.38
C MET A 642 -13.73 20.16 -20.51
N GLU A 643 -14.94 19.61 -20.41
CA GLU A 643 -16.18 20.40 -20.37
C GLU A 643 -16.29 21.23 -19.08
N ALA A 644 -15.87 20.67 -17.95
CA ALA A 644 -15.92 21.33 -16.65
C ALA A 644 -14.81 22.38 -16.46
N GLU A 645 -13.62 22.17 -17.03
CA GLU A 645 -12.48 23.09 -16.97
C GLU A 645 -12.01 23.46 -18.39
N PRO A 646 -12.45 24.61 -18.94
CA PRO A 646 -12.14 25.01 -20.32
C PRO A 646 -10.64 25.22 -20.63
N ASN A 647 -9.79 25.40 -19.61
CA ASN A 647 -8.34 25.48 -19.82
C ASN A 647 -7.68 24.10 -19.92
N LEU A 648 -8.38 23.02 -19.54
CA LEU A 648 -7.90 21.66 -19.80
C LEU A 648 -8.17 21.32 -21.27
N LYS A 649 -7.09 21.09 -22.01
CA LYS A 649 -7.17 20.62 -23.39
C LYS A 649 -6.18 19.47 -23.57
N VAL A 650 -6.72 18.27 -23.79
CA VAL A 650 -5.92 17.05 -23.97
C VAL A 650 -6.10 16.48 -25.36
N THR A 651 -5.15 15.63 -25.78
CA THR A 651 -5.26 14.88 -27.02
C THR A 651 -6.18 13.67 -26.81
N LEU A 652 -7.26 13.59 -27.59
CA LEU A 652 -8.11 12.38 -27.63
C LEU A 652 -7.57 11.40 -28.68
N PRO A 653 -7.58 10.08 -28.42
CA PRO A 653 -7.17 9.11 -29.41
C PRO A 653 -8.19 9.04 -30.55
N ASN A 654 -7.70 8.85 -31.77
CA ASN A 654 -8.54 8.38 -32.88
C ASN A 654 -8.43 6.86 -32.95
N LEU A 655 -9.57 6.18 -33.03
CA LEU A 655 -9.61 4.73 -33.18
C LEU A 655 -9.45 4.37 -34.66
N VAL A 656 -8.56 3.42 -34.95
CA VAL A 656 -8.41 2.85 -36.30
C VAL A 656 -9.51 1.82 -36.52
N ASP A 657 -10.04 1.75 -37.74
CA ASP A 657 -10.89 0.62 -38.14
C ASP A 657 -9.99 -0.63 -38.25
N GLU A 658 -10.22 -1.60 -37.36
CA GLU A 658 -9.43 -2.84 -37.30
C GLU A 658 -9.48 -3.64 -38.62
N ASN A 659 -10.48 -3.44 -39.48
CA ASN A 659 -10.52 -4.08 -40.81
C ASN A 659 -9.46 -3.54 -41.78
N LEU A 660 -8.81 -2.42 -41.46
CA LEU A 660 -7.73 -1.83 -42.25
C LEU A 660 -6.35 -2.41 -41.90
N LEU A 661 -6.23 -3.16 -40.80
CA LEU A 661 -5.00 -3.84 -40.33
C LEU A 661 -5.01 -5.31 -40.76
#